data_AF-A0AAD9DFS4-F1
#
_entry.id   AF-A0AAD9DFS4-F1
#
_cell.length_a   1.000
_cell.length_b   1.000
_cell.length_c   1.000
_cell.angle_alpha   90.00
_cell.angle_beta   90.00
_cell.angle_gamma   90.00
#
_symmetry.space_group_name_H-M   'P 1'
#
loop_
_entity.id
_entity.type
_entity.pdbx_description
1 polymer ?
#
loop_
_entity_poly.entity_id
_entity_poly.type
_entity_poly.pdbx_seq_one_letter_code
_entity_poly.pdbx_strand_id
1 'polypeptide(L)'
;MTKSKLGLTAARGTLLSIALRLASFILSQATVRFVSAAALGKASVPLELLLGTALFVSREGFRLALTKESGKKSDADAKDGRRTEQRMINVSWLSVPLGAIISMIAMYMHLSTCNHNIALKSESEGETKSEYELLDYKMAGVLYCFASFIESLSEPLVIRCLQQMDVTTKAKAEGVALVMKSVSCFGCLYILGSNWAVSAFGMSQLVYGLTFTTIMYRHGRSIEGGIQWPKRVTESTTINPYKSNSVIRQSFTQSFDNQQLHLVLVFTLQGLFKHALTEADKIVLSALAESYDQGIYAIASSYGGLAARLLLQPIEENARLLFSRQGALIEQDKESDSKSTTNAATSKQLVEMQNTYSFLLRTVCLIGLLFATIATNYTAILLRLLAGYRWGSNSKAISALSAFCVYTAFLSLNGITEAFVYGVARSGKDIGQLSIVHVVVGGIFALIAPGLVANHVRAGNNHSPAIKPMTNDNINLLPLPFTIVESSSPDAAKLEQYDEDGDGWQTETECNYPQVLTLKLKLTGETAAVIDAIEILCHEAKVPNKVDIDLGIASSNTSSFAKCDSISHLGYIVFNQSDGESRELKSIPIGRKADLVRLTFHGCHEGPHNPHKQVGIAAIRVLSEEKKIDVPIGAELNVPTIRVQSAASSTLPLRIKNELDPKISASVDRLERLKKERAAAEDFDMAARIKQELGKVYALLIAFKESENQMKQAALDEDYVQASRLKAERDERRDAAKVALVEVEQQFAGNIENAANLSISTIKDQSFLSERSSRSKKEDQENSYNTDDEESTDTTSSSTSGEDSSDDNGSTSHSGSSANDHPLAGVDGAEELPSPEDIETNAPTDLVHKVESLFGSYRAKCFFSKNWSLREACLAKMTLMIPEICSAGSTGGADISEIIFSTIESSNSDKNVQVNLSGLILLDEALLQLETTSKAPISITPQLSRILVDLFSKMADNSKKVADSAEISLLALAHSSTVDVSYVALLATKRVRSKEAKGGRTVRARLQFLENLSAEFGVDVAWKKIIDFAKVSKAFDHRDGSVRDAAKSLVMTLATIHGNDVFKSLEGDLAERQLRELQLGFQMAN
;
A
#
# COMPACT_ATOMS: atom_id res chain seq x y z
N MET A 1 -1.02 -41.83 38.12
CA MET A 1 -1.83 -40.59 38.29
C MET A 1 -3.01 -40.64 37.33
N THR A 2 -4.24 -40.44 37.81
CA THR A 2 -5.46 -40.51 36.99
C THR A 2 -5.51 -39.34 35.97
N LYS A 3 -5.99 -39.61 34.75
CA LYS A 3 -6.09 -38.63 33.64
C LYS A 3 -6.76 -37.30 34.04
N SER A 4 -7.68 -37.31 35.03
CA SER A 4 -8.33 -36.10 35.55
C SER A 4 -7.40 -35.19 36.36
N LYS A 5 -6.47 -35.73 37.15
CA LYS A 5 -5.48 -34.95 37.90
C LYS A 5 -4.43 -34.32 36.97
N LEU A 6 -4.07 -34.99 35.89
CA LEU A 6 -3.16 -34.47 34.87
C LEU A 6 -3.79 -33.29 34.10
N GLY A 7 -5.06 -33.43 33.69
CA GLY A 7 -5.80 -32.36 33.02
C GLY A 7 -6.01 -31.12 33.90
N LEU A 8 -6.33 -31.30 35.19
CA LEU A 8 -6.47 -30.19 36.14
C LEU A 8 -5.12 -29.49 36.40
N THR A 9 -4.02 -30.24 36.45
CA THR A 9 -2.67 -29.67 36.65
C THR A 9 -2.21 -28.90 35.41
N ALA A 10 -2.53 -29.39 34.22
CA ALA A 10 -2.26 -28.69 32.96
C ALA A 10 -3.10 -27.42 32.79
N ALA A 11 -4.39 -27.45 33.15
CA ALA A 11 -5.25 -26.27 33.16
C ALA A 11 -4.75 -25.20 34.14
N ARG A 12 -4.29 -25.60 35.34
CA ARG A 12 -3.70 -24.67 36.31
C ARG A 12 -2.38 -24.07 35.80
N GLY A 13 -1.55 -24.87 35.13
CA GLY A 13 -0.28 -24.40 34.55
C GLY A 13 -0.47 -23.39 33.41
N THR A 14 -1.44 -23.64 32.53
CA THR A 14 -1.78 -22.73 31.43
C THR A 14 -2.40 -21.43 31.94
N LEU A 15 -3.33 -21.50 32.91
CA LEU A 15 -3.90 -20.31 33.55
C LEU A 15 -2.83 -19.45 34.24
N LEU A 16 -1.89 -20.09 34.94
CA LEU A 16 -0.76 -19.39 35.57
C LEU A 16 0.12 -18.70 34.52
N SER A 17 0.39 -19.35 33.37
CA SER A 17 1.16 -18.75 32.28
C SER A 17 0.45 -17.52 31.71
N ILE A 18 -0.87 -17.59 31.49
CA ILE A 18 -1.67 -16.44 31.03
C ILE A 18 -1.60 -15.29 32.04
N ALA A 19 -1.76 -15.59 33.34
CA ALA A 19 -1.66 -14.59 34.40
C ALA A 19 -0.28 -13.91 34.43
N LEU A 20 0.81 -14.69 34.27
CA LEU A 20 2.18 -14.15 34.22
C LEU A 20 2.42 -13.28 32.98
N ARG A 21 1.88 -13.65 31.82
CA ARG A 21 1.95 -12.83 30.60
C ARG A 21 1.17 -11.53 30.73
N LEU A 22 0.01 -11.55 31.37
CA LEU A 22 -0.77 -10.34 31.69
C LEU A 22 0.00 -9.44 32.68
N ALA A 23 0.62 -10.02 33.71
CA ALA A 23 1.44 -9.27 34.66
C ALA A 23 2.64 -8.60 33.98
N SER A 24 3.36 -9.32 33.11
CA SER A 24 4.43 -8.76 32.29
C SER A 24 3.94 -7.66 31.36
N PHE A 25 2.76 -7.81 30.74
CA PHE A 25 2.16 -6.78 29.90
C PHE A 25 1.91 -5.48 30.69
N ILE A 26 1.28 -5.57 31.88
CA ILE A 26 1.02 -4.42 32.76
C ILE A 26 2.32 -3.73 33.15
N LEU A 27 3.34 -4.51 33.52
CA LEU A 27 4.63 -3.96 33.94
C LEU A 27 5.38 -3.31 32.77
N SER A 28 5.25 -3.87 31.57
CA SER A 28 5.81 -3.29 30.35
C SER A 28 5.12 -1.98 29.96
N GLN A 29 3.86 -1.75 30.36
CA GLN A 29 3.19 -0.45 30.17
C GLN A 29 3.86 0.66 30.97
N ALA A 30 4.30 0.34 32.19
CA ALA A 30 5.04 1.28 33.01
C ALA A 30 6.35 1.68 32.33
N THR A 31 7.07 0.72 31.72
CA THR A 31 8.29 0.96 30.96
C THR A 31 8.09 1.91 29.77
N VAL A 32 7.04 1.71 28.96
CA VAL A 32 6.77 2.52 27.76
C VAL A 32 6.58 4.02 28.08
N ARG A 33 6.11 4.33 29.30
CA ARG A 33 5.95 5.74 29.76
C ARG A 33 7.27 6.48 29.91
N PHE A 34 8.37 5.78 30.13
CA PHE A 34 9.71 6.36 30.34
C PHE A 34 10.58 6.37 29.08
N VAL A 35 10.15 5.73 28.00
CA VAL A 35 10.97 5.51 26.79
C VAL A 35 10.55 6.44 25.66
N SER A 36 11.54 6.99 24.93
CA SER A 36 11.30 7.80 23.72
C SER A 36 10.92 6.92 22.52
N ALA A 37 10.21 7.50 21.55
CA ALA A 37 9.81 6.76 20.35
C ALA A 37 11.01 6.21 19.56
N ALA A 38 12.10 6.97 19.44
CA ALA A 38 13.30 6.53 18.75
C ALA A 38 14.00 5.35 19.46
N ALA A 39 14.09 5.38 20.79
CA ALA A 39 14.70 4.29 21.55
C ALA A 39 13.84 3.01 21.49
N LEU A 40 12.52 3.15 21.57
CA LEU A 40 11.58 2.05 21.39
C LEU A 40 11.66 1.46 19.98
N GLY A 41 11.77 2.31 18.95
CA GLY A 41 11.93 1.88 17.55
C GLY A 41 13.20 1.08 17.32
N LYS A 42 14.36 1.62 17.77
CA LYS A 42 15.67 0.94 17.71
C LYS A 42 15.64 -0.44 18.42
N ALA A 43 14.93 -0.56 19.54
CA ALA A 43 14.84 -1.83 20.27
C ALA A 43 13.84 -2.84 19.65
N SER A 44 12.62 -2.40 19.34
CA SER A 44 11.51 -3.28 18.98
C SER A 44 11.44 -3.64 17.50
N VAL A 45 12.17 -2.96 16.61
CA VAL A 45 12.19 -3.29 15.18
C VAL A 45 13.48 -4.01 14.79
N PRO A 46 14.66 -3.36 14.66
CA PRO A 46 15.85 -4.02 14.14
C PRO A 46 16.47 -5.02 15.14
N LEU A 47 16.53 -4.71 16.43
CA LEU A 47 17.14 -5.62 17.43
C LEU A 47 16.27 -6.85 17.72
N GLU A 48 14.95 -6.68 17.79
CA GLU A 48 14.03 -7.82 17.87
C GLU A 48 14.04 -8.67 16.60
N LEU A 49 14.16 -8.05 15.41
CA LEU A 49 14.33 -8.78 14.15
C LEU A 49 15.63 -9.60 14.14
N LEU A 50 16.73 -9.02 14.61
CA LEU A 50 18.03 -9.69 14.74
C LEU A 50 17.93 -10.91 15.67
N LEU A 51 17.35 -10.72 16.87
CA LEU A 51 17.13 -11.78 17.85
C LEU A 51 16.22 -12.88 17.31
N GLY A 52 15.07 -12.50 16.76
CA GLY A 52 14.07 -13.42 16.23
C GLY A 52 14.65 -14.28 15.11
N THR A 53 15.40 -13.66 14.19
CA THR A 53 16.05 -14.36 13.09
C THR A 53 17.15 -15.30 13.57
N ALA A 54 18.02 -14.85 14.50
CA ALA A 54 19.07 -15.69 15.04
C ALA A 54 18.52 -16.94 15.75
N LEU A 55 17.48 -16.77 16.57
CA LEU A 55 16.83 -17.87 17.28
C LEU A 55 16.02 -18.77 16.36
N PHE A 56 15.35 -18.21 15.35
CA PHE A 56 14.58 -18.99 14.40
C PHE A 56 15.47 -19.99 13.65
N VAL A 57 16.55 -19.49 13.06
CA VAL A 57 17.51 -20.29 12.28
C VAL A 57 18.20 -21.35 13.15
N SER A 58 18.44 -21.06 14.42
CA SER A 58 19.14 -21.98 15.30
C SER A 58 18.28 -23.14 15.81
N ARG A 59 16.95 -22.98 15.96
CA ARG A 59 16.13 -23.93 16.72
C ARG A 59 14.86 -24.45 16.07
N GLU A 60 14.23 -23.74 15.15
CA GLU A 60 12.86 -24.08 14.74
C GLU A 60 12.80 -25.40 13.94
N GLY A 61 13.74 -25.62 13.03
CA GLY A 61 13.84 -26.90 12.30
C GLY A 61 14.07 -28.10 13.22
N PHE A 62 14.82 -27.93 14.32
CA PHE A 62 15.03 -28.97 15.34
C PHE A 62 13.74 -29.30 16.08
N ARG A 63 12.98 -28.29 16.51
CA ARG A 63 11.69 -28.47 17.17
C ARG A 63 10.72 -29.23 16.28
N LEU A 64 10.61 -28.87 15.00
CA LEU A 64 9.67 -29.50 14.08
C LEU A 64 10.04 -30.94 13.71
N ALA A 65 11.33 -31.22 13.49
CA ALA A 65 11.78 -32.56 13.13
C ALA A 65 11.70 -33.54 14.32
N LEU A 66 12.16 -33.11 15.50
CA LEU A 66 12.35 -34.00 16.65
C LEU A 66 11.09 -34.24 17.49
N THR A 67 9.99 -33.52 17.22
CA THR A 67 8.71 -33.69 17.96
C THR A 67 7.79 -34.74 17.32
N LYS A 68 8.10 -35.27 16.12
CA LYS A 68 7.32 -36.36 15.49
C LYS A 68 7.67 -37.72 16.10
N GLU A 69 6.66 -38.45 16.57
CA GLU A 69 6.80 -39.81 17.12
C GLU A 69 7.30 -40.79 16.04
N SER A 70 8.39 -41.52 16.32
CA SER A 70 8.73 -42.74 15.58
C SER A 70 7.92 -43.88 16.19
N GLY A 71 7.13 -44.59 15.37
CA GLY A 71 6.15 -45.57 15.82
C GLY A 71 6.71 -46.67 16.75
N LYS A 72 5.89 -47.08 17.72
CA LYS A 72 6.19 -48.15 18.69
C LYS A 72 6.69 -49.42 18.00
N LYS A 73 7.80 -49.97 18.50
CA LYS A 73 8.40 -51.23 18.06
C LYS A 73 8.61 -52.20 19.24
N SER A 74 8.70 -53.50 18.94
CA SER A 74 8.59 -54.65 19.88
C SER A 74 9.86 -54.90 20.70
N ASP A 75 9.84 -55.83 21.67
CA ASP A 75 10.91 -56.03 22.66
C ASP A 75 12.31 -56.39 22.11
N ALA A 76 12.41 -56.97 20.90
CA ALA A 76 13.70 -57.18 20.22
C ALA A 76 14.32 -55.85 19.72
N ASP A 77 13.48 -54.84 19.48
CA ASP A 77 13.86 -53.48 19.10
C ASP A 77 14.22 -52.61 20.32
N ALA A 78 14.21 -53.11 21.57
CA ALA A 78 14.47 -52.27 22.75
C ALA A 78 15.93 -51.78 22.88
N LYS A 79 16.91 -52.52 22.33
CA LYS A 79 18.32 -52.07 22.24
C LYS A 79 18.55 -51.14 21.07
N ASP A 80 17.88 -51.38 19.94
CA ASP A 80 17.95 -50.53 18.75
C ASP A 80 17.18 -49.21 18.95
N GLY A 81 16.08 -49.27 19.70
CA GLY A 81 15.30 -48.14 20.18
C GLY A 81 16.10 -47.23 21.11
N ARG A 82 16.88 -47.78 22.06
CA ARG A 82 17.80 -46.97 22.89
C ARG A 82 18.92 -46.31 22.08
N ARG A 83 19.42 -46.98 21.03
CA ARG A 83 20.41 -46.39 20.11
C ARG A 83 19.79 -45.27 19.27
N THR A 84 18.57 -45.47 18.79
CA THR A 84 17.81 -44.49 18.03
C THR A 84 17.47 -43.27 18.89
N GLU A 85 17.03 -43.48 20.13
CA GLU A 85 16.79 -42.43 21.12
C GLU A 85 18.08 -41.63 21.40
N GLN A 86 19.22 -42.31 21.57
CA GLN A 86 20.52 -41.63 21.74
C GLN A 86 20.96 -40.85 20.50
N ARG A 87 20.70 -41.35 19.28
CA ARG A 87 20.95 -40.61 18.02
C ARG A 87 20.07 -39.37 17.93
N MET A 88 18.81 -39.45 18.32
CA MET A 88 17.91 -38.29 18.39
C MET A 88 18.38 -37.26 19.42
N ILE A 89 18.83 -37.70 20.59
CA ILE A 89 19.44 -36.82 21.60
C ILE A 89 20.67 -36.12 21.02
N ASN A 90 21.56 -36.85 20.35
CA ASN A 90 22.73 -36.24 19.70
C ASN A 90 22.33 -35.17 18.68
N VAL A 91 21.30 -35.42 17.85
CA VAL A 91 20.76 -34.43 16.89
C VAL A 91 20.20 -33.21 17.63
N SER A 92 19.47 -33.37 18.74
CA SER A 92 18.95 -32.24 19.53
C SER A 92 20.04 -31.31 20.06
N TRP A 93 21.18 -31.88 20.49
CA TRP A 93 22.33 -31.12 21.01
C TRP A 93 23.09 -30.34 19.92
N LEU A 94 22.87 -30.64 18.63
CA LEU A 94 23.44 -29.87 17.52
C LEU A 94 22.83 -28.46 17.41
N SER A 95 21.66 -28.22 18.02
CA SER A 95 21.05 -26.88 18.12
C SER A 95 21.92 -25.88 18.87
N VAL A 96 22.69 -26.32 19.88
CA VAL A 96 23.55 -25.46 20.71
C VAL A 96 24.73 -24.87 19.93
N PRO A 97 25.62 -25.68 19.30
CA PRO A 97 26.72 -25.13 18.51
C PRO A 97 26.23 -24.35 17.30
N LEU A 98 25.11 -24.76 16.68
CA LEU A 98 24.50 -23.97 15.61
C LEU A 98 24.04 -22.60 16.12
N GLY A 99 23.32 -22.56 17.25
CA GLY A 99 22.91 -21.30 17.89
C GLY A 99 24.07 -20.40 18.27
N ALA A 100 25.20 -20.97 18.71
CA ALA A 100 26.43 -20.22 18.97
C ALA A 100 27.00 -19.59 17.69
N ILE A 101 27.13 -20.37 16.61
CA ILE A 101 27.65 -19.90 15.32
C ILE A 101 26.74 -18.79 14.77
N ILE A 102 25.43 -19.00 14.74
CA ILE A 102 24.46 -18.03 14.23
C ILE A 102 24.47 -16.75 15.07
N SER A 103 24.55 -16.85 16.40
CA SER A 103 24.64 -15.67 17.29
C SER A 103 25.93 -14.89 17.07
N MET A 104 27.06 -15.57 16.82
CA MET A 104 28.34 -14.94 16.49
C MET A 104 28.30 -14.23 15.12
N ILE A 105 27.69 -14.86 14.11
CA ILE A 105 27.49 -14.24 12.79
C ILE A 105 26.59 -13.00 12.92
N ALA A 106 25.49 -13.11 13.66
CA ALA A 106 24.59 -11.98 13.92
C ALA A 106 25.30 -10.83 14.64
N MET A 107 26.14 -11.13 15.64
CA MET A 107 26.96 -10.13 16.34
C MET A 107 27.96 -9.46 15.40
N TYR A 108 28.66 -10.22 14.56
CA TYR A 108 29.61 -9.68 13.59
C TYR A 108 28.91 -8.77 12.56
N MET A 109 27.80 -9.23 11.99
CA MET A 109 27.01 -8.46 11.03
C MET A 109 26.50 -7.14 11.63
N HIS A 110 26.00 -7.18 12.87
CA HIS A 110 25.54 -5.98 13.58
C HIS A 110 26.69 -4.99 13.81
N LEU A 111 27.82 -5.46 14.34
CA LEU A 111 28.98 -4.61 14.60
C LEU A 111 29.59 -4.03 13.31
N SER A 112 29.65 -4.83 12.25
CA SER A 112 30.10 -4.40 10.92
C SER A 112 29.21 -3.28 10.36
N THR A 113 27.88 -3.46 10.44
CA THR A 113 26.89 -2.47 10.00
C THR A 113 27.03 -1.16 10.79
N CYS A 114 27.16 -1.25 12.12
CA CYS A 114 27.36 -0.09 12.98
C CYS A 114 28.68 0.64 12.67
N ASN A 115 29.77 -0.10 12.39
CA ASN A 115 31.06 0.50 12.06
C ASN A 115 31.08 1.13 10.67
N HIS A 116 30.38 0.55 9.69
CA HIS A 116 30.23 1.13 8.36
C HIS A 116 29.45 2.45 8.39
N ASN A 117 28.35 2.49 9.15
CA ASN A 117 27.56 3.71 9.34
C ASN A 117 28.33 4.84 10.05
N ILE A 118 29.36 4.50 10.83
CA ILE A 118 30.25 5.47 11.48
C ILE A 118 31.23 6.08 10.48
N ALA A 119 31.85 5.24 9.64
CA ALA A 119 32.80 5.68 8.64
C ALA A 119 32.16 6.69 7.66
N LEU A 120 30.90 6.45 7.27
CA LEU A 120 30.13 7.35 6.40
C LEU A 120 29.76 8.68 7.08
N LYS A 121 29.50 8.68 8.40
CA LYS A 121 29.14 9.91 9.14
C LYS A 121 30.36 10.74 9.54
N SER A 122 31.52 10.11 9.77
CA SER A 122 32.76 10.82 10.10
C SER A 122 33.30 11.68 8.94
N GLU A 123 32.86 11.44 7.71
CA GLU A 123 33.22 12.26 6.55
C GLU A 123 32.32 13.49 6.36
N SER A 124 31.14 13.58 7.02
CA SER A 124 30.16 14.63 6.71
C SER A 124 29.88 15.66 7.81
N GLU A 125 30.02 15.36 9.11
CA GLU A 125 29.66 16.32 10.18
C GLU A 125 30.54 16.17 11.44
N GLY A 126 31.08 17.29 11.94
CA GLY A 126 31.79 17.37 13.21
C GLY A 126 30.86 17.74 14.36
N GLU A 127 30.22 16.76 15.01
CA GLU A 127 29.45 16.96 16.25
C GLU A 127 29.52 15.76 17.23
N THR A 128 29.79 16.06 18.50
CA THR A 128 30.15 15.13 19.59
C THR A 128 28.94 14.43 20.26
N LYS A 129 27.69 14.88 20.02
CA LYS A 129 26.46 14.31 20.64
C LYS A 129 26.03 12.96 20.03
N SER A 130 26.52 12.65 18.82
CA SER A 130 26.19 11.44 18.05
C SER A 130 26.85 10.15 18.58
N GLU A 131 27.95 10.26 19.33
CA GLU A 131 28.77 9.11 19.72
C GLU A 131 28.13 8.24 20.82
N TYR A 132 27.47 8.85 21.81
CA TYR A 132 26.81 8.13 22.91
C TYR A 132 25.60 7.31 22.46
N GLU A 133 24.73 7.85 21.60
CA GLU A 133 23.55 7.11 21.11
C GLU A 133 23.92 5.89 20.26
N LEU A 134 25.01 6.03 19.51
CA LEU A 134 25.56 5.00 18.68
C LEU A 134 26.24 3.92 19.53
N LEU A 135 26.95 4.32 20.59
CA LEU A 135 27.52 3.39 21.56
C LEU A 135 26.41 2.61 22.30
N ASP A 136 25.34 3.29 22.71
CA ASP A 136 24.16 2.64 23.32
C ASP A 136 23.54 1.60 22.37
N TYR A 137 23.37 1.94 21.09
CA TYR A 137 22.84 1.00 20.10
C TYR A 137 23.76 -0.21 19.84
N LYS A 138 25.09 0.03 19.75
CA LYS A 138 26.09 -1.04 19.61
C LYS A 138 26.06 -2.01 20.79
N MET A 139 26.05 -1.47 22.01
CA MET A 139 26.02 -2.27 23.23
C MET A 139 24.72 -3.07 23.34
N ALA A 140 23.58 -2.46 22.99
CA ALA A 140 22.30 -3.16 22.94
C ALA A 140 22.33 -4.35 21.98
N GLY A 141 22.83 -4.19 20.75
CA GLY A 141 22.89 -5.30 19.78
C GLY A 141 23.78 -6.45 20.23
N VAL A 142 24.92 -6.16 20.88
CA VAL A 142 25.78 -7.19 21.50
C VAL A 142 25.02 -7.95 22.59
N LEU A 143 24.28 -7.25 23.46
CA LEU A 143 23.46 -7.88 24.50
C LEU A 143 22.36 -8.78 23.92
N TYR A 144 21.72 -8.37 22.82
CA TYR A 144 20.71 -9.20 22.12
C TYR A 144 21.31 -10.47 21.51
N CYS A 145 22.47 -10.38 20.85
CA CYS A 145 23.18 -11.55 20.32
C CYS A 145 23.70 -12.48 21.43
N PHE A 146 24.12 -11.91 22.56
CA PHE A 146 24.50 -12.73 23.71
C PHE A 146 23.27 -13.43 24.32
N ALA A 147 22.14 -12.74 24.40
CA ALA A 147 20.88 -13.34 24.84
C ALA A 147 20.42 -14.49 23.92
N SER A 148 20.55 -14.35 22.59
CA SER A 148 20.20 -15.43 21.64
C SER A 148 21.07 -16.68 21.85
N PHE A 149 22.36 -16.49 22.14
CA PHE A 149 23.26 -17.58 22.48
C PHE A 149 22.83 -18.29 23.77
N ILE A 150 22.58 -17.53 24.85
CA ILE A 150 22.16 -18.07 26.15
C ILE A 150 20.84 -18.84 26.03
N GLU A 151 19.87 -18.33 25.27
CA GLU A 151 18.59 -19.00 25.05
C GLU A 151 18.78 -20.31 24.25
N SER A 152 19.69 -20.34 23.28
CA SER A 152 20.02 -21.54 22.50
C SER A 152 20.59 -22.67 23.36
N LEU A 153 21.23 -22.37 24.50
CA LEU A 153 21.72 -23.40 25.44
C LEU A 153 20.59 -24.26 26.02
N SER A 154 19.38 -23.70 26.15
CA SER A 154 18.23 -24.40 26.72
C SER A 154 17.50 -25.29 25.73
N GLU A 155 17.81 -25.19 24.43
CA GLU A 155 17.03 -25.79 23.36
C GLU A 155 16.91 -27.33 23.42
N PRO A 156 17.98 -28.10 23.71
CA PRO A 156 17.87 -29.56 23.84
C PRO A 156 16.87 -29.97 24.94
N LEU A 157 16.80 -29.18 26.02
CA LEU A 157 15.87 -29.41 27.13
C LEU A 157 14.44 -29.04 26.76
N VAL A 158 14.26 -27.98 25.96
CA VAL A 158 12.95 -27.59 25.43
C VAL A 158 12.42 -28.68 24.50
N ILE A 159 13.23 -29.19 23.58
CA ILE A 159 12.85 -30.30 22.67
C ILE A 159 12.42 -31.52 23.46
N ARG A 160 13.16 -31.89 24.51
CA ARG A 160 12.76 -33.00 25.39
C ARG A 160 11.43 -32.75 26.11
N CYS A 161 11.18 -31.53 26.58
CA CYS A 161 9.88 -31.19 27.18
C CYS A 161 8.74 -31.31 26.16
N LEU A 162 8.96 -30.91 24.91
CA LEU A 162 7.98 -31.03 23.82
C LEU A 162 7.71 -32.50 23.48
N GLN A 163 8.75 -33.34 23.42
CA GLN A 163 8.61 -34.79 23.20
C GLN A 163 7.82 -35.49 24.31
N GLN A 164 7.97 -35.04 25.56
CA GLN A 164 7.23 -35.57 26.71
C GLN A 164 5.83 -34.96 26.87
N MET A 165 5.41 -34.09 25.94
CA MET A 165 4.17 -33.31 26.01
C MET A 165 4.01 -32.46 27.28
N ASP A 166 5.11 -32.10 27.97
CA ASP A 166 5.08 -31.17 29.11
C ASP A 166 5.14 -29.71 28.65
N VAL A 167 4.08 -29.30 27.97
CA VAL A 167 3.90 -27.93 27.49
C VAL A 167 3.76 -26.95 28.67
N THR A 168 3.36 -27.45 29.85
CA THR A 168 3.06 -26.63 31.03
C THR A 168 4.31 -26.05 31.67
N THR A 169 5.40 -26.80 31.71
CA THR A 169 6.67 -26.34 32.26
C THR A 169 7.29 -25.28 31.36
N LYS A 170 7.29 -25.49 30.04
CA LYS A 170 7.73 -24.49 29.06
C LYS A 170 6.92 -23.19 29.20
N ALA A 171 5.60 -23.28 29.24
CA ALA A 171 4.72 -22.12 29.36
C ALA A 171 4.92 -21.35 30.68
N LYS A 172 5.24 -22.04 31.79
CA LYS A 172 5.61 -21.41 33.06
C LYS A 172 6.96 -20.71 32.98
N ALA A 173 7.96 -21.37 32.39
CA ALA A 173 9.31 -20.81 32.23
C ALA A 173 9.27 -19.52 31.40
N GLU A 174 8.55 -19.52 30.27
CA GLU A 174 8.34 -18.32 29.44
C GLU A 174 7.63 -17.20 30.23
N GLY A 175 6.56 -17.52 30.95
CA GLY A 175 5.81 -16.54 31.74
C GLY A 175 6.66 -15.87 32.82
N VAL A 176 7.45 -16.65 33.57
CA VAL A 176 8.36 -16.12 34.61
C VAL A 176 9.47 -15.29 33.97
N ALA A 177 10.08 -15.76 32.89
CA ALA A 177 11.13 -15.04 32.19
C ALA A 177 10.65 -13.70 31.63
N LEU A 178 9.42 -13.63 31.09
CA LEU A 178 8.79 -12.39 30.64
C LEU A 178 8.58 -11.37 31.77
N VAL A 179 8.12 -11.83 32.94
CA VAL A 179 7.99 -10.94 34.11
C VAL A 179 9.36 -10.41 34.53
N MET A 180 10.38 -11.27 34.60
CA MET A 180 11.74 -10.84 34.94
C MET A 180 12.34 -9.87 33.91
N LYS A 181 12.06 -10.07 32.61
CA LYS A 181 12.41 -9.12 31.54
C LYS A 181 11.80 -7.74 31.82
N SER A 182 10.49 -7.68 32.06
CA SER A 182 9.79 -6.42 32.29
C SER A 182 10.28 -5.71 33.56
N VAL A 183 10.49 -6.44 34.66
CA VAL A 183 11.04 -5.89 35.92
C VAL A 183 12.44 -5.32 35.69
N SER A 184 13.32 -6.10 35.02
CA SER A 184 14.67 -5.67 34.73
C SER A 184 14.70 -4.46 33.80
N CYS A 185 13.84 -4.41 32.78
CA CYS A 185 13.77 -3.29 31.85
C CYS A 185 13.37 -2.00 32.58
N PHE A 186 12.31 -2.07 33.39
CA PHE A 186 11.87 -0.94 34.21
C PHE A 186 12.96 -0.49 35.20
N GLY A 187 13.58 -1.44 35.92
CA GLY A 187 14.66 -1.14 36.86
C GLY A 187 15.88 -0.51 36.18
N CYS A 188 16.30 -1.03 35.03
CA CYS A 188 17.40 -0.47 34.26
C CYS A 188 17.09 0.94 33.76
N LEU A 189 15.90 1.22 33.24
CA LEU A 189 15.54 2.56 32.81
C LEU A 189 15.46 3.56 33.97
N TYR A 190 15.00 3.10 35.15
CA TYR A 190 14.96 3.92 36.35
C TYR A 190 16.37 4.26 36.86
N ILE A 191 17.32 3.31 36.80
CA ILE A 191 18.68 3.48 37.33
C ILE A 191 19.62 4.18 36.35
N LEU A 192 19.60 3.79 35.06
CA LEU A 192 20.52 4.29 34.04
C LEU A 192 20.06 5.58 33.36
N GLY A 193 18.83 6.04 33.61
CA GLY A 193 18.25 7.23 32.99
C GLY A 193 17.99 7.07 31.49
N SER A 194 17.66 8.19 30.81
CA SER A 194 17.26 8.19 29.38
C SER A 194 18.41 7.91 28.41
N ASN A 195 19.67 8.00 28.86
CA ASN A 195 20.84 7.97 27.96
C ASN A 195 21.26 6.57 27.50
N TRP A 196 20.89 5.52 28.26
CA TRP A 196 21.17 4.12 27.93
C TRP A 196 19.89 3.31 27.71
N ALA A 197 18.85 3.98 27.19
CA ALA A 197 17.53 3.41 27.08
C ALA A 197 17.51 2.15 26.18
N VAL A 198 18.30 2.11 25.10
CA VAL A 198 18.31 0.97 24.18
C VAL A 198 19.08 -0.22 24.78
N SER A 199 20.21 0.04 25.46
CA SER A 199 20.94 -1.00 26.20
C SER A 199 20.13 -1.58 27.36
N ALA A 200 19.26 -0.79 28.00
CA ALA A 200 18.33 -1.30 29.01
C ALA A 200 17.39 -2.38 28.45
N PHE A 201 16.93 -2.26 27.20
CA PHE A 201 16.19 -3.32 26.51
C PHE A 201 17.06 -4.55 26.26
N GLY A 202 18.31 -4.37 25.78
CA GLY A 202 19.25 -5.46 25.59
C GLY A 202 19.54 -6.23 26.89
N MET A 203 19.75 -5.51 28.00
CA MET A 203 19.97 -6.12 29.32
C MET A 203 18.75 -6.91 29.79
N SER A 204 17.55 -6.35 29.60
CA SER A 204 16.31 -7.06 29.92
C SER A 204 16.13 -8.36 29.13
N GLN A 205 16.54 -8.38 27.86
CA GLN A 205 16.50 -9.57 27.03
C GLN A 205 17.53 -10.61 27.45
N LEU A 206 18.70 -10.18 27.93
CA LEU A 206 19.67 -11.10 28.52
C LEU A 206 19.14 -11.74 29.81
N VAL A 207 18.49 -10.96 30.68
CA VAL A 207 17.82 -11.47 31.89
C VAL A 207 16.72 -12.47 31.54
N TYR A 208 15.96 -12.22 30.47
CA TYR A 208 15.00 -13.18 29.92
C TYR A 208 15.68 -14.52 29.60
N GLY A 209 16.74 -14.50 28.77
CA GLY A 209 17.46 -15.70 28.35
C GLY A 209 18.04 -16.47 29.53
N LEU A 210 18.69 -15.77 30.48
CA LEU A 210 19.26 -16.39 31.68
C LEU A 210 18.21 -17.05 32.57
N THR A 211 17.08 -16.36 32.79
CA THR A 211 15.98 -16.87 33.63
C THR A 211 15.36 -18.11 32.98
N PHE A 212 15.06 -18.03 31.68
CA PHE A 212 14.47 -19.13 30.93
C PHE A 212 15.40 -20.35 30.95
N THR A 213 16.67 -20.18 30.58
CA THR A 213 17.66 -21.26 30.57
C THR A 213 17.84 -21.87 31.96
N THR A 214 17.89 -21.06 33.02
CA THR A 214 18.01 -21.55 34.40
C THR A 214 16.83 -22.43 34.80
N ILE A 215 15.59 -22.01 34.51
CA ILE A 215 14.39 -22.80 34.83
C ILE A 215 14.41 -24.13 34.08
N MET A 216 14.74 -24.11 32.78
CA MET A 216 14.82 -25.32 31.96
C MET A 216 15.88 -26.30 32.47
N TYR A 217 17.07 -25.83 32.84
CA TYR A 217 18.13 -26.68 33.42
C TYR A 217 17.76 -27.23 34.80
N ARG A 218 17.10 -26.44 35.66
CA ARG A 218 16.59 -26.93 36.95
C ARG A 218 15.55 -28.02 36.78
N HIS A 219 14.62 -27.82 35.84
CA HIS A 219 13.62 -28.83 35.51
C HIS A 219 14.26 -30.09 34.90
N GLY A 220 15.18 -29.93 33.94
CA GLY A 220 15.91 -31.04 33.32
C GLY A 220 16.71 -31.90 34.30
N ARG A 221 17.20 -31.32 35.41
CA ARG A 221 17.81 -32.08 36.53
C ARG A 221 16.79 -32.85 37.37
N SER A 222 15.54 -32.39 37.43
CA SER A 222 14.46 -32.98 38.22
C SER A 222 13.69 -34.10 37.49
N ILE A 223 13.79 -34.19 36.16
CA ILE A 223 13.14 -35.24 35.36
C ILE A 223 13.83 -36.60 35.61
N GLU A 224 13.05 -37.68 35.62
CA GLU A 224 13.57 -39.05 35.67
C GLU A 224 14.56 -39.32 34.52
N GLY A 225 15.78 -39.75 34.87
CA GLY A 225 16.90 -39.92 33.93
C GLY A 225 17.79 -38.69 33.73
N GLY A 226 17.49 -37.56 34.39
CA GLY A 226 18.32 -36.35 34.42
C GLY A 226 18.61 -35.74 33.04
N ILE A 227 19.64 -34.87 32.98
CA ILE A 227 20.09 -34.28 31.71
C ILE A 227 20.81 -35.35 30.89
N GLN A 228 20.24 -35.68 29.73
CA GLN A 228 20.84 -36.61 28.78
C GLN A 228 21.83 -35.86 27.89
N TRP A 229 23.11 -36.19 28.03
CA TRP A 229 24.20 -35.62 27.23
C TRP A 229 24.42 -36.42 25.95
N PRO A 230 25.00 -35.80 24.90
CA PRO A 230 25.34 -36.51 23.68
C PRO A 230 26.39 -37.59 23.97
N LYS A 231 26.20 -38.78 23.39
CA LYS A 231 27.09 -39.94 23.57
C LYS A 231 27.32 -40.62 22.23
N ARG A 232 28.54 -41.11 22.02
CA ARG A 232 28.90 -41.86 20.80
C ARG A 232 28.13 -43.19 20.77
N VAL A 233 27.44 -43.45 19.66
CA VAL A 233 26.73 -44.71 19.43
C VAL A 233 27.64 -45.62 18.64
N THR A 234 28.26 -46.61 19.29
CA THR A 234 29.11 -47.60 18.61
C THR A 234 28.24 -48.71 18.03
N GLU A 235 28.21 -48.82 16.70
CA GLU A 235 27.71 -50.01 16.02
C GLU A 235 28.74 -51.14 16.21
N SER A 236 28.30 -52.30 16.67
CA SER A 236 29.12 -53.52 16.69
C SER A 236 29.22 -54.06 15.27
N THR A 237 29.95 -53.37 14.41
CA THR A 237 30.33 -53.88 13.10
C THR A 237 31.83 -54.08 13.13
N THR A 238 32.26 -55.33 12.98
CA THR A 238 33.65 -55.73 12.73
C THR A 238 34.13 -55.04 11.45
N ILE A 239 34.83 -53.91 11.55
CA ILE A 239 35.39 -53.19 10.39
C ILE A 239 36.89 -53.47 10.32
N ASN A 240 37.31 -54.03 9.18
CA ASN A 240 38.70 -54.24 8.77
C ASN A 240 39.50 -52.91 8.78
N PRO A 241 40.71 -52.87 9.35
CA PRO A 241 41.45 -51.62 9.61
C PRO A 241 42.11 -50.95 8.38
N TYR A 242 41.81 -51.36 7.15
CA TYR A 242 42.44 -50.84 5.92
C TYR A 242 41.48 -49.93 5.11
N LYS A 243 41.15 -48.74 5.62
CA LYS A 243 40.65 -47.59 4.81
C LYS A 243 40.67 -46.27 5.62
N SER A 244 41.86 -45.68 5.71
CA SER A 244 42.23 -44.63 6.68
C SER A 244 41.60 -43.23 6.46
N ASN A 245 41.17 -42.85 5.25
CA ASN A 245 40.71 -41.47 4.99
C ASN A 245 39.19 -41.23 5.14
N SER A 246 38.41 -42.27 5.46
CA SER A 246 36.93 -42.16 5.60
C SER A 246 36.42 -42.14 7.04
N VAL A 247 37.31 -42.31 8.02
CA VAL A 247 36.95 -42.61 9.42
C VAL A 247 36.25 -41.46 10.13
N ILE A 248 36.59 -40.19 9.82
CA ILE A 248 35.96 -39.00 10.44
C ILE A 248 34.53 -38.83 9.92
N ARG A 249 34.34 -38.90 8.59
CA ARG A 249 33.02 -38.78 7.95
C ARG A 249 32.11 -39.95 8.36
N GLN A 250 32.65 -41.16 8.46
CA GLN A 250 31.92 -42.36 8.86
C GLN A 250 31.59 -42.38 10.37
N SER A 251 32.45 -41.82 11.23
CA SER A 251 32.17 -41.68 12.67
C SER A 251 31.10 -40.62 12.97
N PHE A 252 31.06 -39.55 12.17
CA PHE A 252 30.05 -38.51 12.28
C PHE A 252 28.68 -39.04 11.82
N THR A 253 28.61 -39.73 10.67
CA THR A 253 27.35 -40.28 10.14
C THR A 253 26.75 -41.42 10.96
N GLN A 254 27.54 -42.14 11.77
CA GLN A 254 27.04 -43.20 12.65
C GLN A 254 26.47 -42.68 13.99
N SER A 255 26.87 -41.46 14.39
CA SER A 255 26.50 -40.86 15.69
C SER A 255 25.19 -40.06 15.63
N PHE A 256 24.73 -39.68 14.44
CA PHE A 256 23.50 -38.93 14.21
C PHE A 256 22.51 -39.74 13.37
N ASP A 257 21.23 -39.43 13.52
CA ASP A 257 20.21 -39.95 12.62
C ASP A 257 20.13 -39.07 11.36
N ASN A 258 20.59 -39.60 10.23
CA ASN A 258 20.62 -38.87 8.95
C ASN A 258 19.22 -38.51 8.45
N GLN A 259 18.19 -39.30 8.75
CA GLN A 259 16.82 -39.02 8.35
C GLN A 259 16.28 -37.81 9.11
N GLN A 260 16.54 -37.74 10.41
CA GLN A 260 16.15 -36.60 11.23
C GLN A 260 16.96 -35.36 10.87
N LEU A 261 18.26 -35.48 10.58
CA LEU A 261 19.09 -34.37 10.13
C LEU A 261 18.59 -33.76 8.80
N HIS A 262 18.22 -34.61 7.85
CA HIS A 262 17.61 -34.16 6.59
C HIS A 262 16.28 -33.46 6.85
N LEU A 263 15.45 -34.00 7.75
CA LEU A 263 14.17 -33.39 8.12
C LEU A 263 14.36 -32.03 8.80
N VAL A 264 15.36 -31.89 9.68
CA VAL A 264 15.76 -30.59 10.27
C VAL A 264 16.13 -29.61 9.17
N LEU A 265 16.96 -30.01 8.20
CA LEU A 265 17.38 -29.13 7.10
C LEU A 265 16.18 -28.66 6.27
N VAL A 266 15.31 -29.60 5.87
CA VAL A 266 14.09 -29.28 5.09
C VAL A 266 13.18 -28.32 5.86
N PHE A 267 12.93 -28.57 7.15
CA PHE A 267 12.08 -27.69 7.95
C PHE A 267 12.73 -26.34 8.26
N THR A 268 14.04 -26.27 8.44
CA THR A 268 14.75 -24.99 8.57
C THR A 268 14.65 -24.19 7.28
N LEU A 269 14.84 -24.81 6.11
CA LEU A 269 14.77 -24.12 4.83
C LEU A 269 13.35 -23.64 4.51
N GLN A 270 12.34 -24.49 4.70
CA GLN A 270 10.93 -24.11 4.57
C GLN A 270 10.56 -23.02 5.58
N GLY A 271 11.08 -23.13 6.80
CA GLY A 271 10.88 -22.18 7.87
C GLY A 271 11.42 -20.79 7.54
N LEU A 272 12.59 -20.69 6.90
CA LEU A 272 13.22 -19.41 6.55
C LEU A 272 12.33 -18.54 5.66
N PHE A 273 11.70 -19.14 4.64
CA PHE A 273 10.73 -18.43 3.80
C PHE A 273 9.55 -17.91 4.61
N LYS A 274 9.03 -18.74 5.53
CA LYS A 274 7.94 -18.33 6.41
C LYS A 274 8.35 -17.21 7.35
N HIS A 275 9.53 -17.30 7.95
CA HIS A 275 10.07 -16.28 8.86
C HIS A 275 10.24 -14.93 8.16
N ALA A 276 10.78 -14.94 6.93
CA ALA A 276 10.91 -13.73 6.12
C ALA A 276 9.55 -13.08 5.82
N LEU A 277 8.52 -13.89 5.54
CA LEU A 277 7.16 -13.38 5.30
C LEU A 277 6.49 -12.85 6.58
N THR A 278 6.72 -13.49 7.73
CA THR A 278 6.10 -13.08 8.99
C THR A 278 6.73 -11.82 9.60
N GLU A 279 8.02 -11.61 9.36
CA GLU A 279 8.75 -10.43 9.84
C GLU A 279 8.99 -9.39 8.73
N ALA A 280 8.27 -9.51 7.61
CA ALA A 280 8.44 -8.67 6.43
C ALA A 280 8.20 -7.18 6.73
N ASP A 281 7.27 -6.87 7.62
CA ASP A 281 7.00 -5.51 8.10
C ASP A 281 8.22 -4.91 8.80
N LYS A 282 8.85 -5.65 9.73
CA LYS A 282 10.07 -5.20 10.43
C LYS A 282 11.27 -5.11 9.49
N ILE A 283 11.38 -6.00 8.49
CA ILE A 283 12.43 -5.92 7.47
C ILE A 283 12.31 -4.63 6.67
N VAL A 284 11.11 -4.32 6.17
CA VAL A 284 10.85 -3.09 5.39
C VAL A 284 11.09 -1.84 6.24
N LEU A 285 10.59 -1.82 7.48
CA LEU A 285 10.77 -0.69 8.39
C LEU A 285 12.23 -0.51 8.82
N SER A 286 12.97 -1.59 9.07
CA SER A 286 14.39 -1.52 9.42
C SER A 286 15.24 -1.02 8.25
N ALA A 287 14.85 -1.28 7.01
CA ALA A 287 15.61 -0.88 5.83
C ALA A 287 15.32 0.56 5.39
N LEU A 288 14.07 1.02 5.53
CA LEU A 288 13.61 2.27 4.90
C LEU A 288 13.12 3.35 5.87
N ALA A 289 12.67 2.99 7.07
CA ALA A 289 12.07 3.95 7.99
C ALA A 289 13.06 4.46 9.04
N GLU A 290 12.88 5.71 9.49
CA GLU A 290 13.67 6.27 10.58
C GLU A 290 13.30 5.64 11.94
N SER A 291 14.22 5.69 12.90
CA SER A 291 14.02 5.12 14.25
C SER A 291 12.78 5.63 14.99
N TYR A 292 12.33 6.85 14.70
CA TYR A 292 11.11 7.43 15.26
C TYR A 292 9.85 6.76 14.71
N ASP A 293 9.74 6.59 13.39
CA ASP A 293 8.58 5.95 12.75
C ASP A 293 8.51 4.45 13.08
N GLN A 294 9.68 3.80 13.22
CA GLN A 294 9.79 2.44 13.75
C GLN A 294 9.17 2.33 15.16
N GLY A 295 9.38 3.33 16.02
CA GLY A 295 8.80 3.39 17.36
C GLY A 295 7.29 3.60 17.38
N ILE A 296 6.79 4.47 16.48
CA ILE A 296 5.35 4.68 16.29
C ILE A 296 4.67 3.39 15.79
N TYR A 297 5.30 2.69 14.85
CA TYR A 297 4.80 1.40 14.41
C TYR A 297 4.83 0.36 15.53
N ALA A 298 5.93 0.27 16.29
CA ALA A 298 6.08 -0.68 17.37
C ALA A 298 4.99 -0.52 18.44
N ILE A 299 4.66 0.72 18.84
CA ILE A 299 3.61 0.97 19.83
C ILE A 299 2.21 0.66 19.26
N ALA A 300 1.95 1.04 18.01
CA ALA A 300 0.68 0.78 17.35
C ALA A 300 0.43 -0.71 17.12
N SER A 301 1.45 -1.45 16.67
CA SER A 301 1.40 -2.91 16.48
C SER A 301 1.25 -3.65 17.82
N SER A 302 1.96 -3.19 18.87
CA SER A 302 1.87 -3.79 20.21
C SER A 302 0.47 -3.69 20.81
N TYR A 303 -0.19 -2.54 20.69
CA TYR A 303 -1.55 -2.34 21.22
C TYR A 303 -2.65 -2.82 20.26
N GLY A 304 -2.52 -2.53 18.96
CA GLY A 304 -3.46 -2.96 17.93
C GLY A 304 -3.52 -4.48 17.82
N GLY A 305 -2.37 -5.17 17.89
CA GLY A 305 -2.30 -6.62 17.89
C GLY A 305 -2.75 -7.30 19.20
N LEU A 306 -3.07 -6.54 20.26
CA LEU A 306 -3.55 -7.12 21.52
C LEU A 306 -4.95 -7.72 21.37
N ALA A 307 -5.86 -7.01 20.67
CA ALA A 307 -7.21 -7.50 20.39
C ALA A 307 -7.17 -8.79 19.56
N ALA A 308 -6.26 -8.85 18.57
CA ALA A 308 -6.03 -10.05 17.79
C ALA A 308 -5.58 -11.23 18.66
N ARG A 309 -4.60 -11.01 19.55
CA ARG A 309 -4.04 -12.06 20.42
C ARG A 309 -4.98 -12.53 21.53
N LEU A 310 -5.75 -11.63 22.13
CA LEU A 310 -6.59 -11.94 23.30
C LEU A 310 -8.00 -12.40 22.93
N LEU A 311 -8.55 -11.92 21.81
CA LEU A 311 -9.94 -12.19 21.41
C LEU A 311 -10.00 -13.03 20.13
N LEU A 312 -9.39 -12.56 19.05
CA LEU A 312 -9.57 -13.17 17.72
C LEU A 312 -8.86 -14.52 17.58
N GLN A 313 -7.61 -14.63 18.06
CA GLN A 313 -6.80 -15.84 17.93
C GLN A 313 -7.43 -17.05 18.67
N PRO A 314 -7.90 -16.94 19.93
CA PRO A 314 -8.64 -18.04 20.56
C PRO A 314 -9.92 -18.42 19.82
N ILE A 315 -10.64 -17.44 19.26
CA ILE A 315 -11.85 -17.69 18.47
C ILE A 315 -11.49 -18.45 17.19
N GLU A 316 -10.42 -18.07 16.51
CA GLU A 316 -9.91 -18.69 15.29
C GLU A 316 -9.50 -20.16 15.52
N GLU A 317 -8.71 -20.42 16.56
CA GLU A 317 -8.24 -21.78 16.90
C GLU A 317 -9.43 -22.70 17.23
N ASN A 318 -10.40 -22.20 18.00
CA ASN A 318 -11.62 -22.94 18.33
C ASN A 318 -12.52 -23.14 17.10
N ALA A 319 -12.65 -22.14 16.23
CA ALA A 319 -13.41 -22.25 14.98
C ALA A 319 -12.80 -23.32 14.06
N ARG A 320 -11.47 -23.35 13.92
CA ARG A 320 -10.76 -24.37 13.12
C ARG A 320 -11.06 -25.79 13.61
N LEU A 321 -11.05 -26.00 14.93
CA LEU A 321 -11.41 -27.29 15.53
C LEU A 321 -12.88 -27.65 15.30
N LEU A 322 -13.80 -26.69 15.43
CA LEU A 322 -15.23 -26.90 15.20
C LEU A 322 -15.50 -27.30 13.74
N PHE A 323 -14.93 -26.58 12.76
CA PHE A 323 -15.08 -26.90 11.34
C PHE A 323 -14.41 -28.23 10.98
N SER A 324 -13.26 -28.55 11.60
CA SER A 324 -12.63 -29.87 11.42
C SER A 324 -13.49 -31.02 11.95
N ARG A 325 -14.21 -30.84 13.06
CA ARG A 325 -15.13 -31.87 13.55
C ARG A 325 -16.38 -32.00 12.69
N GLN A 326 -17.00 -30.88 12.30
CA GLN A 326 -18.19 -30.88 11.43
C GLN A 326 -17.87 -31.47 10.05
N GLY A 327 -16.72 -31.11 9.47
CA GLY A 327 -16.27 -31.67 8.19
C GLY A 327 -16.04 -33.18 8.23
N ALA A 328 -15.48 -33.71 9.33
CA ALA A 328 -15.27 -35.15 9.48
C ALA A 328 -16.58 -35.95 9.60
N LEU A 329 -17.60 -35.40 10.27
CA LEU A 329 -18.92 -36.04 10.40
C LEU A 329 -19.64 -36.16 9.04
N ILE A 330 -19.56 -35.10 8.22
CA ILE A 330 -20.14 -35.09 6.86
C ILE A 330 -19.49 -36.16 5.97
N GLU A 331 -18.22 -36.50 6.20
CA GLU A 331 -17.47 -37.47 5.41
C GLU A 331 -17.72 -38.92 5.88
N GLN A 332 -17.82 -39.16 7.19
CA GLN A 332 -18.23 -40.46 7.74
C GLN A 332 -19.65 -40.86 7.27
N ASP A 333 -20.56 -39.89 7.18
CA ASP A 333 -21.90 -40.11 6.64
C ASP A 333 -21.89 -40.35 5.12
N LYS A 334 -20.87 -39.91 4.38
CA LYS A 334 -20.71 -40.19 2.93
C LYS A 334 -20.15 -41.60 2.65
N GLU A 335 -19.21 -42.09 3.46
CA GLU A 335 -18.63 -43.43 3.29
C GLU A 335 -19.59 -44.55 3.69
N SER A 336 -20.52 -44.28 4.61
CA SER A 336 -21.55 -45.24 5.03
C SER A 336 -22.74 -45.35 4.06
N ASP A 337 -22.87 -44.44 3.09
CA ASP A 337 -24.09 -44.22 2.28
C ASP A 337 -24.11 -44.92 0.91
N SER A 338 -23.42 -46.06 0.75
CA SER A 338 -23.56 -46.89 -0.46
C SER A 338 -24.94 -47.56 -0.61
N LYS A 339 -25.88 -47.37 0.33
CA LYS A 339 -27.26 -47.88 0.25
C LYS A 339 -28.28 -46.85 0.69
N SER A 340 -28.88 -46.19 -0.31
CA SER A 340 -30.15 -45.45 -0.32
C SER A 340 -30.89 -45.32 1.03
N THR A 341 -30.98 -44.10 1.61
CA THR A 341 -32.22 -43.41 2.06
C THR A 341 -31.95 -42.12 2.89
N THR A 342 -30.73 -41.57 3.00
CA THR A 342 -30.47 -40.47 3.98
C THR A 342 -29.79 -39.18 3.48
N ASN A 343 -30.02 -38.76 2.23
CA ASN A 343 -29.60 -37.43 1.73
C ASN A 343 -30.04 -36.23 2.62
N ALA A 344 -31.09 -36.39 3.43
CA ALA A 344 -31.57 -35.37 4.36
C ALA A 344 -30.63 -35.12 5.55
N ALA A 345 -29.91 -36.15 6.04
CA ALA A 345 -29.02 -36.01 7.20
C ALA A 345 -27.74 -35.25 6.85
N THR A 346 -27.09 -35.60 5.73
CA THR A 346 -25.93 -34.88 5.19
C THR A 346 -26.29 -33.44 4.80
N SER A 347 -27.47 -33.22 4.21
CA SER A 347 -27.97 -31.87 3.91
C SER A 347 -28.17 -31.04 5.18
N LYS A 348 -28.68 -31.64 6.26
CA LYS A 348 -28.87 -30.97 7.55
C LYS A 348 -27.54 -30.57 8.19
N GLN A 349 -26.53 -31.43 8.16
CA GLN A 349 -25.19 -31.11 8.68
C GLN A 349 -24.47 -30.02 7.87
N LEU A 350 -24.62 -29.99 6.54
CA LEU A 350 -24.09 -28.92 5.70
C LEU A 350 -24.74 -27.56 6.01
N VAL A 351 -26.06 -27.54 6.23
CA VAL A 351 -26.79 -26.34 6.65
C VAL A 351 -26.34 -25.88 8.03
N GLU A 352 -26.10 -26.81 8.97
CA GLU A 352 -25.58 -26.49 10.30
C GLU A 352 -24.17 -25.90 10.25
N MET A 353 -23.29 -26.44 9.41
CA MET A 353 -21.95 -25.89 9.18
C MET A 353 -22.00 -24.50 8.54
N GLN A 354 -22.88 -24.29 7.55
CA GLN A 354 -23.11 -22.98 6.92
C GLN A 354 -23.64 -21.95 7.93
N ASN A 355 -24.57 -22.34 8.80
CA ASN A 355 -25.10 -21.50 9.86
C ASN A 355 -24.02 -21.13 10.88
N THR A 356 -23.20 -22.10 11.28
CA THR A 356 -22.07 -21.90 12.21
C THR A 356 -21.05 -20.93 11.61
N TYR A 357 -20.67 -21.13 10.34
CA TYR A 357 -19.78 -20.23 9.61
C TYR A 357 -20.35 -18.81 9.50
N SER A 358 -21.61 -18.68 9.09
CA SER A 358 -22.29 -17.39 8.96
C SER A 358 -22.41 -16.65 10.29
N PHE A 359 -22.69 -17.38 11.38
CA PHE A 359 -22.77 -16.83 12.73
C PHE A 359 -21.40 -16.32 13.21
N LEU A 360 -20.36 -17.13 13.09
CA LEU A 360 -19.00 -16.76 13.47
C LEU A 360 -18.54 -15.55 12.67
N LEU A 361 -18.66 -15.59 11.34
CA LEU A 361 -18.25 -14.51 10.45
C LEU A 361 -18.97 -13.19 10.78
N ARG A 362 -20.29 -13.22 11.01
CA ARG A 362 -21.04 -12.03 11.46
C ARG A 362 -20.53 -11.51 12.80
N THR A 363 -20.23 -12.41 13.73
CA THR A 363 -19.76 -12.04 15.07
C THR A 363 -18.39 -11.35 15.01
N VAL A 364 -17.40 -11.93 14.31
CA VAL A 364 -16.09 -11.27 14.17
C VAL A 364 -16.15 -10.00 13.34
N CYS A 365 -16.99 -9.93 12.30
CA CYS A 365 -17.20 -8.68 11.56
C CYS A 365 -17.79 -7.58 12.45
N LEU A 366 -18.76 -7.90 13.32
CA LEU A 366 -19.31 -6.93 14.27
C LEU A 366 -18.25 -6.46 15.28
N ILE A 367 -17.43 -7.37 15.80
CA ILE A 367 -16.30 -7.02 16.69
C ILE A 367 -15.30 -6.14 15.94
N GLY A 368 -14.92 -6.52 14.71
CA GLY A 368 -14.01 -5.75 13.85
C GLY A 368 -14.55 -4.35 13.54
N LEU A 369 -15.83 -4.23 13.19
CA LEU A 369 -16.51 -2.95 12.95
C LEU A 369 -16.55 -2.09 14.21
N LEU A 370 -16.75 -2.69 15.40
CA LEU A 370 -16.67 -1.97 16.66
C LEU A 370 -15.29 -1.35 16.87
N PHE A 371 -14.20 -2.08 16.57
CA PHE A 371 -12.85 -1.51 16.60
C PHE A 371 -12.67 -0.42 15.54
N ALA A 372 -13.13 -0.63 14.30
CA ALA A 372 -12.95 0.32 13.21
C ALA A 372 -13.76 1.63 13.39
N THR A 373 -14.92 1.58 14.02
CA THR A 373 -15.82 2.75 14.17
C THR A 373 -15.74 3.41 15.54
N ILE A 374 -15.68 2.62 16.61
CA ILE A 374 -15.66 3.15 17.98
C ILE A 374 -14.22 3.37 18.42
N ALA A 375 -13.36 2.33 18.35
CA ALA A 375 -12.02 2.42 18.94
C ALA A 375 -11.12 3.46 18.26
N THR A 376 -11.30 3.71 16.95
CA THR A 376 -10.59 4.75 16.18
C THR A 376 -10.71 6.14 16.80
N ASN A 377 -11.90 6.49 17.30
CA ASN A 377 -12.18 7.79 17.92
C ASN A 377 -11.62 7.94 19.35
N TYR A 378 -11.30 6.83 20.03
CA TYR A 378 -10.79 6.83 21.42
C TYR A 378 -9.31 6.50 21.53
N THR A 379 -8.59 6.42 20.41
CA THR A 379 -7.16 6.07 20.37
C THR A 379 -6.27 7.02 21.18
N ALA A 380 -6.57 8.32 21.18
CA ALA A 380 -5.87 9.30 22.01
C ALA A 380 -6.01 9.00 23.51
N ILE A 381 -7.23 8.73 23.97
CA ILE A 381 -7.50 8.40 25.38
C ILE A 381 -6.86 7.06 25.75
N LEU A 382 -6.95 6.07 24.87
CA LEU A 382 -6.36 4.76 25.06
C LEU A 382 -4.84 4.83 25.21
N LEU A 383 -4.16 5.62 24.37
CA LEU A 383 -2.72 5.87 24.49
C LEU A 383 -2.36 6.64 25.77
N ARG A 384 -3.15 7.64 26.17
CA ARG A 384 -2.92 8.34 27.45
C ARG A 384 -3.01 7.40 28.64
N LEU A 385 -3.97 6.47 28.63
CA LEU A 385 -4.17 5.50 29.70
C LEU A 385 -3.03 4.47 29.74
N LEU A 386 -2.68 3.89 28.58
CA LEU A 386 -1.70 2.80 28.50
C LEU A 386 -0.26 3.31 28.52
N ALA A 387 0.09 4.21 27.60
CA ALA A 387 1.45 4.68 27.34
C ALA A 387 1.78 6.05 27.97
N GLY A 388 0.80 6.73 28.57
CA GLY A 388 0.97 8.03 29.23
C GLY A 388 0.78 9.24 28.32
N TYR A 389 0.86 10.45 28.91
CA TYR A 389 0.51 11.71 28.22
C TYR A 389 1.39 12.00 26.98
N ARG A 390 2.70 11.68 27.04
CA ARG A 390 3.63 11.90 25.92
C ARG A 390 3.18 11.21 24.63
N TRP A 391 2.76 9.94 24.75
CA TRP A 391 2.30 9.14 23.62
C TRP A 391 0.87 9.49 23.19
N GLY A 392 0.01 9.79 24.16
CA GLY A 392 -1.38 10.17 23.91
C GLY A 392 -1.60 11.62 23.45
N SER A 393 -0.54 12.41 23.30
CA SER A 393 -0.54 13.74 22.67
C SER A 393 0.20 13.74 21.33
N ASN A 394 0.82 12.61 20.94
CA ASN A 394 1.52 12.47 19.67
C ASN A 394 0.54 12.11 18.55
N SER A 395 0.28 13.05 17.65
CA SER A 395 -0.68 12.87 16.54
C SER A 395 -0.34 11.68 15.65
N LYS A 396 0.94 11.40 15.37
CA LYS A 396 1.32 10.28 14.50
C LYS A 396 1.08 8.92 15.17
N ALA A 397 1.34 8.83 16.48
CA ALA A 397 1.04 7.62 17.26
C ALA A 397 -0.47 7.34 17.36
N ILE A 398 -1.27 8.38 17.53
CA ILE A 398 -2.74 8.30 17.54
C ILE A 398 -3.24 7.82 16.17
N SER A 399 -2.77 8.44 15.08
CA SER A 399 -3.15 8.06 13.72
C SER A 399 -2.74 6.61 13.40
N ALA A 400 -1.53 6.20 13.75
CA ALA A 400 -1.05 4.83 13.53
C ALA A 400 -1.89 3.79 14.29
N LEU A 401 -2.22 4.05 15.56
CA LEU A 401 -3.09 3.16 16.34
C LEU A 401 -4.51 3.11 15.76
N SER A 402 -5.03 4.24 15.25
CA SER A 402 -6.36 4.27 14.60
C SER A 402 -6.39 3.43 13.33
N ALA A 403 -5.34 3.48 12.51
CA ALA A 403 -5.19 2.62 11.34
C ALA A 403 -5.14 1.13 11.75
N PHE A 404 -4.47 0.80 12.85
CA PHE A 404 -4.45 -0.56 13.40
C PHE A 404 -5.83 -1.04 13.88
N CYS A 405 -6.68 -0.15 14.41
CA CYS A 405 -8.06 -0.48 14.76
C CYS A 405 -8.89 -0.86 13.51
N VAL A 406 -8.70 -0.16 12.39
CA VAL A 406 -9.32 -0.51 11.10
C VAL A 406 -8.74 -1.82 10.56
N TYR A 407 -7.42 -2.00 10.62
CA TYR A 407 -6.74 -3.24 10.22
C TYR A 407 -7.24 -4.46 11.00
N THR A 408 -7.58 -4.30 12.28
CA THR A 408 -8.15 -5.37 13.12
C THR A 408 -9.46 -5.94 12.53
N ALA A 409 -10.25 -5.14 11.83
CA ALA A 409 -11.46 -5.61 11.15
C ALA A 409 -11.12 -6.60 10.02
N PHE A 410 -10.14 -6.27 9.18
CA PHE A 410 -9.66 -7.15 8.12
C PHE A 410 -8.99 -8.41 8.69
N LEU A 411 -8.21 -8.25 9.74
CA LEU A 411 -7.56 -9.37 10.44
C LEU A 411 -8.59 -10.36 11.00
N SER A 412 -9.69 -9.86 11.57
CA SER A 412 -10.77 -10.69 12.11
C SER A 412 -11.51 -11.49 11.04
N LEU A 413 -11.72 -10.89 9.86
CA LEU A 413 -12.33 -11.55 8.71
C LEU A 413 -11.41 -12.65 8.19
N ASN A 414 -10.12 -12.31 7.98
CA ASN A 414 -9.12 -13.23 7.48
C ASN A 414 -8.99 -14.48 8.37
N GLY A 415 -8.88 -14.29 9.69
CA GLY A 415 -8.73 -15.39 10.65
C GLY A 415 -9.85 -16.42 10.56
N ILE A 416 -11.13 -16.01 10.57
CA ILE A 416 -12.25 -16.97 10.48
C ILE A 416 -12.35 -17.65 9.11
N THR A 417 -12.08 -16.92 8.02
CA THR A 417 -12.07 -17.53 6.68
C THR A 417 -10.96 -18.57 6.55
N GLU A 418 -9.78 -18.26 7.06
CA GLU A 418 -8.63 -19.15 7.07
C GLU A 418 -8.89 -20.37 7.97
N ALA A 419 -9.47 -20.17 9.15
CA ALA A 419 -9.89 -21.25 10.04
C ALA A 419 -10.91 -22.20 9.40
N PHE A 420 -11.85 -21.69 8.60
CA PHE A 420 -12.79 -22.50 7.84
C PHE A 420 -12.10 -23.32 6.75
N VAL A 421 -11.25 -22.69 5.92
CA VAL A 421 -10.52 -23.40 4.86
C VAL A 421 -9.63 -24.49 5.45
N TYR A 422 -8.85 -24.20 6.50
CA TYR A 422 -8.03 -25.22 7.16
C TYR A 422 -8.84 -26.28 7.92
N GLY A 423 -10.02 -25.93 8.43
CA GLY A 423 -10.90 -26.89 9.09
C GLY A 423 -11.54 -27.88 8.12
N VAL A 424 -11.87 -27.43 6.90
CA VAL A 424 -12.52 -28.24 5.86
C VAL A 424 -11.52 -28.92 4.93
N ALA A 425 -10.31 -28.37 4.74
CA ALA A 425 -9.29 -28.95 3.89
C ALA A 425 -8.87 -30.35 4.37
N ARG A 426 -9.06 -31.36 3.51
CA ARG A 426 -8.66 -32.76 3.75
C ARG A 426 -7.60 -33.26 2.77
N SER A 427 -7.45 -32.60 1.62
CA SER A 427 -6.45 -32.95 0.61
C SER A 427 -5.20 -32.08 0.73
N GLY A 428 -4.03 -32.69 0.58
CA GLY A 428 -2.77 -31.95 0.47
C GLY A 428 -2.75 -30.96 -0.70
N LYS A 429 -3.58 -31.20 -1.74
CA LYS A 429 -3.75 -30.27 -2.87
C LYS A 429 -4.40 -28.94 -2.45
N ASP A 430 -5.41 -28.98 -1.58
CA ASP A 430 -6.13 -27.77 -1.14
C ASP A 430 -5.23 -26.89 -0.25
N ILE A 431 -4.46 -27.55 0.64
CA ILE A 431 -3.48 -26.88 1.50
C ILE A 431 -2.32 -26.32 0.64
N GLY A 432 -1.92 -27.03 -0.41
CA GLY A 432 -0.94 -26.56 -1.39
C GLY A 432 -1.41 -25.31 -2.14
N GLN A 433 -2.65 -25.28 -2.62
CA GLN A 433 -3.25 -24.11 -3.27
C GLN A 433 -3.30 -22.90 -2.33
N LEU A 434 -3.72 -23.09 -1.08
CA LEU A 434 -3.73 -22.01 -0.08
C LEU A 434 -2.30 -21.49 0.21
N SER A 435 -1.32 -22.38 0.27
CA SER A 435 0.09 -22.00 0.45
C SER A 435 0.61 -21.17 -0.73
N ILE A 436 0.20 -21.50 -1.96
CA ILE A 436 0.52 -20.70 -3.15
C ILE A 436 -0.12 -19.30 -3.05
N VAL A 437 -1.38 -19.21 -2.61
CA VAL A 437 -2.05 -17.92 -2.39
C VAL A 437 -1.30 -17.07 -1.36
N HIS A 438 -0.87 -17.66 -0.23
CA HIS A 438 -0.06 -16.94 0.76
C HIS A 438 1.28 -16.46 0.20
N VAL A 439 1.95 -17.26 -0.64
CA VAL A 439 3.19 -16.85 -1.32
C VAL A 439 2.94 -15.71 -2.30
N VAL A 440 1.86 -15.75 -3.09
CA VAL A 440 1.50 -14.68 -4.03
C VAL A 440 1.19 -13.38 -3.29
N VAL A 441 0.35 -13.42 -2.25
CA VAL A 441 0.01 -12.24 -1.44
C VAL A 441 1.26 -11.69 -0.72
N GLY A 442 2.12 -12.58 -0.20
CA GLY A 442 3.40 -12.19 0.38
C GLY A 442 4.34 -11.53 -0.62
N GLY A 443 4.38 -12.03 -1.87
CA GLY A 443 5.13 -11.42 -2.97
C GLY A 443 4.60 -10.03 -3.34
N ILE A 444 3.27 -9.86 -3.42
CA ILE A 444 2.63 -8.55 -3.65
C ILE A 444 3.01 -7.57 -2.54
N PHE A 445 2.96 -8.00 -1.28
CA PHE A 445 3.39 -7.19 -0.15
C PHE A 445 4.86 -6.78 -0.26
N ALA A 446 5.75 -7.72 -0.59
CA ALA A 446 7.19 -7.46 -0.73
C ALA A 446 7.51 -6.47 -1.88
N LEU A 447 6.69 -6.41 -2.93
CA LEU A 447 6.86 -5.45 -4.03
C LEU A 447 6.29 -4.07 -3.69
N ILE A 448 5.11 -4.00 -3.07
CA ILE A 448 4.39 -2.74 -2.85
C ILE A 448 4.91 -2.01 -1.60
N ALA A 449 5.16 -2.72 -0.50
CA ALA A 449 5.48 -2.11 0.78
C ALA A 449 6.74 -1.22 0.75
N PRO A 450 7.86 -1.63 0.13
CA PRO A 450 9.03 -0.76 -0.01
C PRO A 450 8.73 0.54 -0.75
N GLY A 451 7.95 0.48 -1.83
CA GLY A 451 7.56 1.66 -2.61
C GLY A 451 6.69 2.62 -1.81
N LEU A 452 5.71 2.12 -1.07
CA LEU A 452 4.84 2.94 -0.22
C LEU A 452 5.61 3.57 0.95
N VAL A 453 6.48 2.81 1.62
CA VAL A 453 7.29 3.33 2.74
C VAL A 453 8.31 4.34 2.22
N ALA A 454 9.01 4.07 1.11
CA ALA A 454 9.92 5.02 0.50
C ALA A 454 9.20 6.29 0.06
N ASN A 455 7.99 6.18 -0.50
CA ASN A 455 7.17 7.34 -0.84
C ASN A 455 6.69 8.10 0.40
N HIS A 456 6.35 7.42 1.50
CA HIS A 456 5.99 8.08 2.76
C HIS A 456 7.19 8.78 3.39
N VAL A 457 8.38 8.20 3.34
CA VAL A 457 9.61 8.83 3.81
C VAL A 457 9.96 10.05 2.93
N ARG A 458 9.84 9.92 1.60
CA ARG A 458 9.99 11.04 0.65
C ARG A 458 8.93 12.12 0.85
N ALA A 459 7.68 11.74 1.09
CA ALA A 459 6.57 12.66 1.34
C ALA A 459 6.65 13.28 2.74
N GLY A 460 7.14 12.55 3.74
CA GLY A 460 7.41 13.03 5.09
C GLY A 460 8.54 14.07 5.09
N ASN A 461 9.56 13.86 4.25
CA ASN A 461 10.56 14.88 3.95
C ASN A 461 9.96 16.11 3.23
N ASN A 462 8.81 15.96 2.55
CA ASN A 462 8.13 17.06 1.87
C ASN A 462 6.98 17.70 2.68
N HIS A 463 6.46 17.05 3.75
CA HIS A 463 5.22 17.43 4.46
C HIS A 463 5.24 17.28 6.00
N SER A 464 6.40 17.20 6.65
CA SER A 464 6.49 17.49 8.09
C SER A 464 7.77 18.24 8.42
N PRO A 465 7.71 19.43 9.04
CA PRO A 465 8.88 20.07 9.62
C PRO A 465 9.22 19.31 10.90
N ALA A 466 9.85 18.14 10.77
CA ALA A 466 10.77 17.68 11.79
C ALA A 466 12.08 18.39 11.49
N ILE A 467 12.46 19.30 12.39
CA ILE A 467 13.70 20.05 12.38
C ILE A 467 14.87 19.04 12.34
N LYS A 468 15.33 18.70 11.13
CA LYS A 468 16.75 18.48 10.84
C LYS A 468 17.27 19.83 10.33
N PRO A 469 18.48 20.23 10.74
CA PRO A 469 19.00 21.56 10.45
C PRO A 469 18.92 21.81 8.95
N MET A 470 18.30 22.92 8.58
CA MET A 470 18.23 23.40 7.20
C MET A 470 19.64 23.51 6.64
N THR A 471 20.05 22.57 5.80
CA THR A 471 21.01 22.88 4.74
C THR A 471 20.21 23.25 3.50
N ASN A 472 20.03 24.56 3.43
CA ASN A 472 19.65 25.41 2.30
C ASN A 472 19.71 24.78 0.91
N ASP A 473 18.61 24.96 0.17
CA ASP A 473 18.70 25.41 -1.21
C ASP A 473 17.93 26.73 -1.36
N ASN A 474 18.66 27.79 -1.03
CA ASN A 474 18.75 28.95 -1.90
C ASN A 474 17.68 30.05 -1.80
N ILE A 475 17.48 30.67 -0.62
CA ILE A 475 17.16 32.11 -0.50
C ILE A 475 18.11 32.78 0.49
N ASN A 476 18.88 33.77 0.05
CA ASN A 476 19.72 34.60 0.91
C ASN A 476 18.89 35.52 1.76
N LEU A 477 18.53 35.04 2.93
CA LEU A 477 18.09 35.90 4.00
C LEU A 477 19.32 36.33 4.80
N LEU A 478 19.65 37.61 4.70
CA LEU A 478 20.75 38.22 5.44
C LEU A 478 20.25 38.75 6.79
N PRO A 479 21.03 38.60 7.88
CA PRO A 479 20.69 39.21 9.15
C PRO A 479 20.81 40.73 9.05
N LEU A 480 19.72 41.44 9.34
CA LEU A 480 19.71 42.89 9.44
C LEU A 480 20.28 43.31 10.80
N PRO A 481 21.30 44.19 10.82
CA PRO A 481 21.81 44.72 12.06
C PRO A 481 20.76 45.61 12.74
N PHE A 482 20.66 45.51 14.07
CA PHE A 482 19.76 46.34 14.86
C PHE A 482 20.47 46.94 16.08
N THR A 483 19.80 47.88 16.73
CA THR A 483 20.11 48.39 18.07
C THR A 483 18.87 48.32 18.92
N ILE A 484 19.03 48.06 20.20
CA ILE A 484 17.91 48.12 21.14
C ILE A 484 17.76 49.54 21.63
N VAL A 485 16.55 50.08 21.50
CA VAL A 485 16.28 51.49 21.76
C VAL A 485 15.36 51.69 22.97
N GLU A 486 14.60 50.66 23.31
CA GLU A 486 13.75 50.63 24.50
C GLU A 486 13.83 49.22 25.09
N SER A 487 14.13 49.12 26.38
CA SER A 487 14.09 47.88 27.13
C SER A 487 13.57 48.15 28.52
N SER A 488 12.72 47.25 29.02
CA SER A 488 12.18 47.33 30.39
C SER A 488 13.14 46.82 31.47
N SER A 489 14.31 46.29 31.09
CA SER A 489 15.33 45.78 32.01
C SER A 489 16.76 46.03 31.49
N PRO A 490 17.78 46.10 32.38
CA PRO A 490 19.18 46.26 31.99
C PRO A 490 19.70 45.06 31.17
N ASP A 491 20.89 45.19 30.58
CA ASP A 491 21.57 44.15 29.77
C ASP A 491 20.99 43.81 28.39
N ALA A 492 20.02 44.58 27.89
CA ALA A 492 19.45 44.35 26.56
C ALA A 492 20.48 44.47 25.43
N ALA A 493 21.52 45.29 25.59
CA ALA A 493 22.60 45.46 24.60
C ALA A 493 23.33 44.15 24.23
N LYS A 494 23.28 43.12 25.10
CA LYS A 494 23.85 41.79 24.82
C LYS A 494 23.17 41.09 23.64
N LEU A 495 21.92 41.42 23.33
CA LEU A 495 21.17 40.86 22.19
C LEU A 495 21.57 41.47 20.83
N GLU A 496 22.32 42.57 20.79
CA GLU A 496 22.78 43.17 19.53
C GLU A 496 23.85 42.32 18.84
N GLN A 497 24.52 41.44 19.59
CA GLN A 497 25.41 40.42 19.07
C GLN A 497 24.71 39.07 19.21
N TYR A 498 24.61 38.33 18.11
CA TYR A 498 23.98 37.02 18.12
C TYR A 498 24.90 36.01 18.80
N ASP A 499 24.50 35.52 19.98
CA ASP A 499 25.20 34.51 20.76
C ASP A 499 24.18 33.46 21.27
N GLU A 500 24.28 32.23 20.76
CA GLU A 500 23.34 31.15 21.08
C GLU A 500 23.56 30.57 22.49
N ASP A 501 24.79 30.67 23.00
CA ASP A 501 25.20 30.12 24.29
C ASP A 501 25.16 31.19 25.40
N GLY A 502 25.04 32.46 25.02
CA GLY A 502 24.96 33.59 25.94
C GLY A 502 23.69 33.61 26.80
N ASP A 503 23.76 34.33 27.93
CA ASP A 503 22.63 34.55 28.85
C ASP A 503 21.60 35.57 28.33
N GLY A 504 21.94 36.30 27.25
CA GLY A 504 21.08 37.25 26.56
C GLY A 504 20.49 38.37 27.44
N TRP A 505 19.27 38.78 27.12
CA TRP A 505 18.47 39.74 27.88
C TRP A 505 17.53 39.03 28.86
N GLN A 506 17.44 39.55 30.08
CA GLN A 506 16.58 38.98 31.13
C GLN A 506 15.90 40.10 31.91
N THR A 507 14.68 39.87 32.34
CA THR A 507 13.94 40.83 33.17
C THR A 507 14.45 40.85 34.60
N GLU A 508 14.24 41.93 35.33
CA GLU A 508 14.48 41.95 36.78
C GLU A 508 13.63 40.91 37.53
N THR A 509 14.10 40.48 38.70
CA THR A 509 13.38 39.54 39.57
C THR A 509 12.06 40.16 40.03
N GLU A 510 10.95 39.42 39.93
CA GLU A 510 9.60 39.88 40.30
C GLU A 510 9.14 41.16 39.56
N CYS A 511 9.50 41.28 38.27
CA CYS A 511 9.08 42.41 37.44
C CYS A 511 7.55 42.46 37.21
N ASN A 512 7.02 43.67 37.01
CA ASN A 512 5.61 43.86 36.65
C ASN A 512 5.43 43.70 35.13
N TYR A 513 4.52 42.83 34.70
CA TYR A 513 4.17 42.68 33.28
C TYR A 513 3.12 43.72 32.83
N PRO A 514 3.13 44.16 31.55
CA PRO A 514 3.97 43.65 30.47
C PRO A 514 5.39 44.26 30.45
N GLN A 515 6.35 43.47 30.00
CA GLN A 515 7.74 43.90 29.75
C GLN A 515 7.91 44.14 28.25
N VAL A 516 8.72 45.13 27.86
CA VAL A 516 8.86 45.57 26.46
C VAL A 516 10.31 45.61 26.03
N LEU A 517 10.57 45.16 24.79
CA LEU A 517 11.83 45.27 24.08
C LEU A 517 11.59 45.84 22.67
N THR A 518 12.16 46.99 22.35
CA THR A 518 12.04 47.63 21.02
C THR A 518 13.40 47.64 20.30
N LEU A 519 13.44 47.01 19.14
CA LEU A 519 14.57 46.90 18.22
C LEU A 519 14.42 47.95 17.12
N LYS A 520 15.47 48.73 16.84
CA LYS A 520 15.55 49.63 15.68
C LYS A 520 16.56 49.07 14.69
N LEU A 521 16.13 48.89 13.45
CA LEU A 521 16.99 48.39 12.38
C LEU A 521 18.00 49.46 11.96
N LYS A 522 19.27 49.09 11.81
CA LYS A 522 20.34 49.97 11.32
C LYS A 522 20.31 49.94 9.79
N LEU A 523 19.54 50.86 9.20
CA LEU A 523 19.42 51.00 7.75
C LEU A 523 20.27 52.18 7.25
N THR A 524 21.02 51.98 6.17
CA THR A 524 21.91 52.99 5.55
C THR A 524 21.20 53.93 4.55
N GLY A 525 19.85 53.91 4.49
CA GLY A 525 19.04 54.77 3.61
C GLY A 525 17.70 55.18 4.23
N GLU A 526 17.02 56.18 3.64
CA GLU A 526 15.81 56.85 4.18
C GLU A 526 14.50 56.02 4.11
N THR A 527 14.55 54.70 3.93
CA THR A 527 13.33 53.88 3.76
C THR A 527 13.34 52.57 4.54
N ALA A 528 12.20 52.23 5.15
CA ALA A 528 11.98 51.00 5.92
C ALA A 528 12.32 49.69 5.18
N ALA A 529 13.03 48.80 5.88
CA ALA A 529 13.42 47.50 5.38
C ALA A 529 12.26 46.50 5.42
N VAL A 530 12.21 45.64 4.41
CA VAL A 530 11.30 44.48 4.42
C VAL A 530 11.90 43.46 5.38
N ILE A 531 11.15 43.07 6.40
CA ILE A 531 11.50 41.97 7.29
C ILE A 531 10.79 40.73 6.78
N ASP A 532 11.55 39.73 6.36
CA ASP A 532 11.02 38.46 5.86
C ASP A 532 10.79 37.48 7.01
N ALA A 533 11.69 37.42 7.99
CA ALA A 533 11.51 36.61 9.20
C ALA A 533 12.20 37.20 10.44
N ILE A 534 11.71 36.83 11.62
CA ILE A 534 12.36 37.10 12.91
C ILE A 534 12.52 35.80 13.67
N GLU A 535 13.72 35.55 14.19
CA GLU A 535 14.04 34.40 15.02
C GLU A 535 14.28 34.85 16.46
N ILE A 536 13.60 34.22 17.42
CA ILE A 536 13.67 34.53 18.85
C ILE A 536 14.02 33.25 19.61
N LEU A 537 15.20 33.21 20.23
CA LEU A 537 15.67 32.12 21.08
C LEU A 537 15.40 32.43 22.54
N CYS A 538 14.60 31.61 23.20
CA CYS A 538 14.23 31.79 24.60
C CYS A 538 15.28 31.18 25.55
N HIS A 539 15.44 31.77 26.73
CA HIS A 539 16.22 31.20 27.81
C HIS A 539 15.57 29.91 28.35
N GLU A 540 16.38 28.89 28.66
CA GLU A 540 15.99 27.55 29.13
C GLU A 540 15.13 27.54 30.40
N ALA A 541 15.25 28.53 31.29
CA ALA A 541 14.49 28.56 32.54
C ALA A 541 13.44 29.70 32.59
N LYS A 542 13.68 30.81 31.90
CA LYS A 542 12.91 32.07 32.05
C LYS A 542 11.97 32.28 30.87
N VAL A 543 11.05 31.33 30.64
CA VAL A 543 10.25 31.30 29.40
C VAL A 543 9.01 32.22 29.46
N PRO A 544 8.78 33.10 28.48
CA PRO A 544 7.57 33.91 28.40
C PRO A 544 6.35 33.06 28.02
N ASN A 545 5.18 33.36 28.59
CA ASN A 545 3.95 32.66 28.21
C ASN A 545 3.34 33.20 26.91
N LYS A 546 3.49 34.50 26.65
CA LYS A 546 2.90 35.21 25.51
C LYS A 546 3.74 36.44 25.17
N VAL A 547 4.08 36.58 23.89
CA VAL A 547 4.83 37.72 23.35
C VAL A 547 4.07 38.30 22.16
N ASP A 548 3.68 39.56 22.24
CA ASP A 548 3.08 40.29 21.13
C ASP A 548 4.18 40.92 20.27
N ILE A 549 3.98 40.92 18.95
CA ILE A 549 4.92 41.50 17.98
C ILE A 549 4.25 42.64 17.24
N ASP A 550 4.80 43.84 17.41
CA ASP A 550 4.37 45.05 16.72
C ASP A 550 5.47 45.57 15.80
N LEU A 551 5.10 46.00 14.60
CA LEU A 551 6.01 46.68 13.66
C LEU A 551 5.67 48.15 13.57
N GLY A 552 6.69 49.01 13.55
CA GLY A 552 6.56 50.45 13.36
C GLY A 552 7.35 50.94 12.16
N ILE A 553 6.76 51.83 11.37
CA ILE A 553 7.45 52.59 10.31
C ILE A 553 7.54 54.05 10.76
N ALA A 554 8.72 54.66 10.64
CA ALA A 554 8.98 56.03 11.05
C ALA A 554 9.66 56.83 9.93
N SER A 555 9.05 57.93 9.52
CA SER A 555 9.56 58.88 8.51
C SER A 555 10.74 59.73 8.99
N SER A 556 10.99 59.75 10.30
CA SER A 556 12.10 60.46 10.94
C SER A 556 12.96 59.49 11.73
N ASN A 557 14.22 59.85 11.99
CA ASN A 557 15.20 59.02 12.69
C ASN A 557 14.92 58.88 14.21
N THR A 558 13.65 58.78 14.57
CA THR A 558 13.13 58.71 15.94
C THR A 558 13.49 57.37 16.58
N SER A 559 13.72 57.41 17.89
CA SER A 559 14.12 56.28 18.74
C SER A 559 12.94 55.68 19.52
N SER A 560 11.75 56.29 19.44
CA SER A 560 10.59 55.93 20.23
C SER A 560 9.48 55.35 19.36
N PHE A 561 9.04 54.13 19.68
CA PHE A 561 7.97 53.43 18.95
C PHE A 561 6.62 54.16 19.00
N ALA A 562 6.38 54.98 20.03
CA ALA A 562 5.14 55.75 20.19
C ALA A 562 5.01 56.91 19.19
N LYS A 563 6.08 57.24 18.45
CA LYS A 563 6.13 58.31 17.46
C LYS A 563 6.24 57.78 16.02
N CYS A 564 5.96 56.49 15.81
CA CYS A 564 5.89 55.88 14.47
C CYS A 564 4.67 56.41 13.72
N ASP A 565 4.80 56.60 12.41
CA ASP A 565 3.72 57.10 11.54
C ASP A 565 2.66 56.01 11.28
N SER A 566 3.09 54.75 11.27
CA SER A 566 2.18 53.61 11.20
C SER A 566 2.71 52.46 12.06
N ILE A 567 1.81 51.88 12.86
CA ILE A 567 2.07 50.70 13.69
C ILE A 567 1.17 49.57 13.18
N SER A 568 1.76 48.40 12.92
CA SER A 568 1.01 47.19 12.57
C SER A 568 1.25 46.10 13.61
N HIS A 569 0.20 45.71 14.31
CA HIS A 569 0.20 44.55 15.21
C HIS A 569 0.13 43.26 14.38
N LEU A 570 1.09 42.36 14.56
CA LEU A 570 1.13 41.08 13.83
C LEU A 570 0.36 39.97 14.56
N GLY A 571 0.14 40.13 15.86
CA GLY A 571 -0.43 39.10 16.73
C GLY A 571 0.56 38.70 17.82
N TYR A 572 0.39 37.49 18.35
CA TYR A 572 1.14 36.99 19.49
C TYR A 572 1.71 35.59 19.26
N ILE A 573 2.84 35.33 19.90
CA ILE A 573 3.49 34.02 19.97
C ILE A 573 3.45 33.48 21.40
N VAL A 574 3.28 32.18 21.54
CA VAL A 574 3.28 31.46 22.82
C VAL A 574 4.46 30.51 22.83
N PHE A 575 5.28 30.56 23.87
CA PHE A 575 6.34 29.57 24.09
C PHE A 575 5.81 28.45 25.00
N ASN A 576 6.40 27.26 24.89
CA ASN A 576 6.04 26.11 25.70
C ASN A 576 6.73 26.18 27.07
N GLN A 577 6.12 25.60 28.10
CA GLN A 577 6.76 25.50 29.41
C GLN A 577 8.04 24.64 29.28
N SER A 578 9.18 25.19 29.69
CA SER A 578 10.47 24.50 29.61
C SER A 578 10.66 23.49 30.74
N ASP A 579 11.47 22.47 30.46
CA ASP A 579 12.01 21.48 31.39
C ASP A 579 13.20 22.01 32.21
N GLY A 580 13.70 23.21 31.88
CA GLY A 580 14.84 23.87 32.55
C GLY A 580 16.20 23.57 31.92
N GLU A 581 16.26 22.70 30.91
CA GLU A 581 17.52 22.29 30.24
C GLU A 581 17.55 22.67 28.76
N SER A 582 16.38 22.83 28.11
CA SER A 582 16.28 23.10 26.68
C SER A 582 15.84 24.54 26.37
N ARG A 583 16.49 25.18 25.38
CA ARG A 583 16.10 26.50 24.84
C ARG A 583 15.12 26.32 23.66
N GLU A 584 14.04 27.10 23.61
CA GLU A 584 13.08 27.09 22.50
C GLU A 584 13.37 28.23 21.51
N LEU A 585 13.61 27.89 20.23
CA LEU A 585 13.75 28.84 19.13
C LEU A 585 12.43 28.96 18.36
N LYS A 586 11.94 30.18 18.15
CA LYS A 586 10.80 30.46 17.26
C LYS A 586 11.23 31.32 16.09
N SER A 587 11.00 30.81 14.88
CA SER A 587 11.15 31.56 13.62
C SER A 587 9.78 31.99 13.12
N ILE A 588 9.60 33.30 12.90
CA ILE A 588 8.32 33.94 12.58
C ILE A 588 8.44 34.63 11.22
N PRO A 589 7.75 34.15 10.17
CA PRO A 589 7.70 34.83 8.88
C PRO A 589 6.82 36.08 8.98
N ILE A 590 7.30 37.22 8.48
CA ILE A 590 6.64 38.53 8.59
C ILE A 590 6.27 39.10 7.23
N GLY A 591 7.22 39.17 6.29
CA GLY A 591 7.02 39.70 4.93
C GLY A 591 6.52 41.14 4.86
N ARG A 592 6.88 42.02 5.82
CA ARG A 592 6.38 43.41 5.91
C ARG A 592 7.52 44.41 6.14
N LYS A 593 7.30 45.66 5.72
CA LYS A 593 8.24 46.76 5.96
C LYS A 593 8.15 47.28 7.39
N ALA A 594 9.29 47.48 8.04
CA ALA A 594 9.38 48.10 9.35
C ALA A 594 10.74 48.77 9.58
N ASP A 595 10.75 49.82 10.41
CA ASP A 595 11.96 50.46 10.94
C ASP A 595 12.22 50.03 12.38
N LEU A 596 11.13 49.79 13.13
CA LEU A 596 11.16 49.30 14.50
C LEU A 596 10.34 48.04 14.67
N VAL A 597 10.85 47.11 15.47
CA VAL A 597 10.14 45.91 15.92
C VAL A 597 10.01 45.99 17.44
N ARG A 598 8.79 45.90 17.96
CA ARG A 598 8.52 45.87 19.40
C ARG A 598 8.00 44.50 19.80
N LEU A 599 8.62 43.93 20.82
CA LEU A 599 8.22 42.70 21.49
C LEU A 599 7.65 43.04 22.87
N THR A 600 6.40 42.64 23.12
CA THR A 600 5.71 42.88 24.39
C THR A 600 5.41 41.56 25.09
N PHE A 601 6.08 41.32 26.22
CA PHE A 601 5.98 40.10 27.01
C PHE A 601 4.92 40.26 28.10
N HIS A 602 3.87 39.43 28.08
CA HIS A 602 2.71 39.57 28.98
C HIS A 602 2.81 38.76 30.28
N GLY A 603 3.75 37.83 30.36
CA GLY A 603 3.98 37.00 31.54
C GLY A 603 4.98 35.87 31.28
N CYS A 604 5.25 35.06 32.29
CA CYS A 604 6.14 33.90 32.22
C CYS A 604 5.40 32.59 32.55
N HIS A 605 6.00 31.47 32.17
CA HIS A 605 5.62 30.17 32.71
C HIS A 605 6.18 30.00 34.13
N GLU A 606 5.29 29.76 35.10
CA GLU A 606 5.67 29.50 36.48
C GLU A 606 6.16 28.05 36.63
N GLY A 607 7.31 27.87 37.28
CA GLY A 607 7.90 26.54 37.47
C GLY A 607 9.04 26.56 38.48
N PRO A 608 9.50 25.39 38.95
CA PRO A 608 10.56 25.28 39.94
C PRO A 608 11.89 25.90 39.50
N HIS A 609 12.11 26.01 38.19
CA HIS A 609 13.31 26.59 37.58
C HIS A 609 13.21 28.12 37.33
N ASN A 610 12.04 28.74 37.57
CA ASN A 610 11.83 30.19 37.45
C ASN A 610 11.13 30.75 38.71
N PRO A 611 11.75 30.64 39.90
CA PRO A 611 11.11 31.06 41.16
C PRO A 611 10.84 32.56 41.23
N HIS A 612 11.59 33.37 40.47
CA HIS A 612 11.50 34.83 40.47
C HIS A 612 10.59 35.41 39.39
N LYS A 613 9.79 34.56 38.70
CA LYS A 613 8.83 34.95 37.65
C LYS A 613 9.44 35.90 36.62
N GLN A 614 10.56 35.49 36.03
CA GLN A 614 11.31 36.30 35.05
C GLN A 614 11.03 35.82 33.62
N VAL A 615 11.29 36.70 32.64
CA VAL A 615 11.40 36.34 31.22
C VAL A 615 12.84 36.58 30.75
N GLY A 616 13.35 35.70 29.90
CA GLY A 616 14.68 35.82 29.29
C GLY A 616 14.70 35.39 27.84
N ILE A 617 15.40 36.18 27.01
CA ILE A 617 15.66 35.91 25.59
C ILE A 617 17.16 35.78 25.43
N ALA A 618 17.62 34.63 24.92
CA ALA A 618 19.04 34.35 24.72
C ALA A 618 19.59 35.06 23.48
N ALA A 619 18.88 34.98 22.34
CA ALA A 619 19.30 35.60 21.07
C ALA A 619 18.11 36.02 20.20
N ILE A 620 18.30 37.05 19.37
CA ILE A 620 17.31 37.52 18.37
C ILE A 620 18.01 37.71 17.02
N ARG A 621 17.37 37.29 15.92
CA ARG A 621 17.80 37.57 14.55
C ARG A 621 16.65 38.15 13.73
N VAL A 622 16.93 39.20 12.95
CA VAL A 622 15.99 39.78 11.98
C VAL A 622 16.52 39.52 10.59
N LEU A 623 15.71 38.94 9.71
CA LEU A 623 16.13 38.41 8.41
C LEU A 623 15.42 39.13 7.26
N SER A 624 16.15 39.45 6.19
CA SER A 624 15.64 40.11 4.97
C SER A 624 16.30 39.58 3.71
N GLU A 625 15.57 39.58 2.58
CA GLU A 625 16.08 39.27 1.25
C GLU A 625 17.08 40.30 0.72
N GLU A 626 18.08 39.82 -0.03
CA GLU A 626 19.14 40.63 -0.66
C GLU A 626 18.63 41.38 -1.90
N LYS A 627 18.21 42.64 -1.75
CA LYS A 627 18.09 43.60 -2.88
C LYS A 627 19.12 44.71 -2.72
N LYS A 628 20.12 44.74 -3.62
CA LYS A 628 21.19 45.75 -3.78
C LYS A 628 21.10 46.94 -2.81
N ILE A 629 21.72 46.76 -1.65
CA ILE A 629 22.10 47.86 -0.76
C ILE A 629 23.52 48.23 -1.20
N ASP A 630 23.66 49.31 -1.97
CA ASP A 630 24.97 49.81 -2.41
C ASP A 630 25.71 50.43 -1.20
N VAL A 631 26.62 49.67 -0.57
CA VAL A 631 27.64 50.24 0.36
C VAL A 631 28.99 49.53 0.16
N PRO A 632 30.14 50.26 0.18
CA PRO A 632 31.48 49.68 0.01
C PRO A 632 31.99 48.98 1.27
N ILE A 633 32.79 47.94 1.05
CA ILE A 633 33.30 46.95 1.99
C ILE A 633 34.28 47.54 3.02
N GLY A 634 34.18 47.11 4.29
CA GLY A 634 35.18 47.40 5.31
C GLY A 634 35.00 46.70 6.66
N ALA A 635 35.00 45.36 6.68
CA ALA A 635 35.55 44.47 7.73
C ALA A 635 34.99 43.04 7.55
N GLU A 636 35.87 42.06 7.58
CA GLU A 636 35.67 40.65 7.19
C GLU A 636 34.66 39.90 8.08
N LEU A 637 33.63 39.31 7.48
CA LEU A 637 32.89 38.18 8.04
C LEU A 637 32.41 37.24 6.91
N ASN A 638 32.82 35.97 6.98
CA ASN A 638 32.44 34.91 6.05
C ASN A 638 30.96 34.55 6.24
N VAL A 639 30.12 34.79 5.22
CA VAL A 639 28.75 34.27 5.12
C VAL A 639 28.52 33.75 3.70
N PRO A 640 28.10 32.48 3.51
CA PRO A 640 27.84 31.91 2.19
C PRO A 640 26.48 32.36 1.63
N THR A 641 26.50 32.78 0.37
CA THR A 641 25.42 33.36 -0.44
C THR A 641 24.72 32.25 -1.27
N ILE A 642 23.39 32.28 -1.35
CA ILE A 642 22.44 31.19 -1.62
C ILE A 642 21.22 31.72 -2.44
N ARG A 643 21.09 31.28 -3.71
CA ARG A 643 20.31 31.83 -4.89
C ARG A 643 18.86 31.30 -5.17
N VAL A 644 17.81 32.11 -5.06
CA VAL A 644 16.41 31.63 -5.31
C VAL A 644 16.11 31.24 -6.74
N GLN A 645 15.51 30.05 -6.91
CA GLN A 645 14.64 29.73 -8.04
C GLN A 645 13.21 29.47 -7.57
N SER A 646 12.27 30.20 -8.18
CA SER A 646 10.83 30.00 -8.08
C SER A 646 10.44 28.67 -8.77
N ALA A 647 9.85 27.75 -8.03
CA ALA A 647 9.30 26.51 -8.58
C ALA A 647 7.83 26.71 -8.99
N ALA A 648 7.59 26.89 -10.30
CA ALA A 648 6.26 26.72 -10.88
C ALA A 648 5.82 25.25 -10.76
N SER A 649 4.60 25.00 -10.28
CA SER A 649 4.02 23.65 -10.20
C SER A 649 4.04 22.99 -11.58
N SER A 650 4.61 21.78 -11.67
CA SER A 650 4.80 21.07 -12.94
C SER A 650 3.53 20.37 -13.45
N THR A 651 2.51 20.24 -12.59
CA THR A 651 1.23 19.56 -12.84
C THR A 651 0.10 20.13 -11.97
N LEU A 652 -1.14 20.05 -12.44
CA LEU A 652 -2.32 20.41 -11.65
C LEU A 652 -2.77 19.22 -10.78
N PRO A 653 -3.01 19.39 -9.46
CA PRO A 653 -3.51 18.32 -8.62
C PRO A 653 -4.83 17.72 -9.14
N LEU A 654 -4.90 16.39 -9.26
CA LEU A 654 -6.05 15.66 -9.83
C LEU A 654 -7.39 15.99 -9.15
N ARG A 655 -7.37 16.25 -7.84
CA ARG A 655 -8.56 16.67 -7.09
C ARG A 655 -9.11 18.01 -7.55
N ILE A 656 -8.23 18.99 -7.79
CA ILE A 656 -8.61 20.31 -8.31
C ILE A 656 -9.09 20.15 -9.76
N LYS A 657 -8.40 19.34 -10.56
CA LYS A 657 -8.74 19.07 -11.96
C LYS A 657 -10.15 18.50 -12.14
N ASN A 658 -10.52 17.52 -11.30
CA ASN A 658 -11.84 16.88 -11.35
C ASN A 658 -13.00 17.80 -10.91
N GLU A 659 -12.70 18.89 -10.20
CA GLU A 659 -13.69 19.85 -9.70
C GLU A 659 -13.75 21.13 -10.57
N LEU A 660 -13.02 21.18 -11.68
CA LEU A 660 -13.08 22.28 -12.65
C LEU A 660 -14.27 22.15 -13.60
N ASP A 661 -14.68 23.28 -14.18
CA ASP A 661 -15.64 23.29 -15.27
C ASP A 661 -15.15 22.37 -16.42
N PRO A 662 -16.01 21.51 -17.00
CA PRO A 662 -15.61 20.56 -18.05
C PRO A 662 -14.89 21.21 -19.24
N LYS A 663 -15.24 22.46 -19.56
CA LYS A 663 -14.59 23.24 -20.63
C LYS A 663 -13.14 23.63 -20.28
N ILE A 664 -12.89 24.06 -19.04
CA ILE A 664 -11.56 24.45 -18.55
C ILE A 664 -10.69 23.19 -18.41
N SER A 665 -11.25 22.11 -17.85
CA SER A 665 -10.54 20.83 -17.73
C SER A 665 -10.12 20.31 -19.11
N ALA A 666 -11.03 20.30 -20.09
CA ALA A 666 -10.73 19.84 -21.44
C ALA A 666 -9.61 20.65 -22.13
N SER A 667 -9.56 21.96 -21.92
CA SER A 667 -8.49 22.82 -22.45
C SER A 667 -7.14 22.57 -21.77
N VAL A 668 -7.13 22.40 -20.44
CA VAL A 668 -5.92 22.02 -19.69
C VAL A 668 -5.43 20.63 -20.13
N ASP A 669 -6.34 19.67 -20.33
CA ASP A 669 -6.04 18.33 -20.84
C ASP A 669 -5.40 18.37 -22.24
N ARG A 670 -5.91 19.21 -23.14
CA ARG A 670 -5.34 19.40 -24.48
C ARG A 670 -3.89 19.90 -24.43
N LEU A 671 -3.61 20.91 -23.61
CA LEU A 671 -2.27 21.47 -23.48
C LEU A 671 -1.30 20.51 -22.76
N GLU A 672 -1.77 19.74 -21.76
CA GLU A 672 -0.98 18.70 -21.11
C GLU A 672 -0.62 17.55 -22.06
N ARG A 673 -1.54 17.18 -22.96
CA ARG A 673 -1.29 16.20 -24.03
C ARG A 673 -0.25 16.74 -25.02
N LEU A 674 -0.42 17.97 -25.51
CA LEU A 674 0.53 18.60 -26.42
C LEU A 674 1.96 18.65 -25.82
N LYS A 675 2.08 18.95 -24.52
CA LYS A 675 3.36 18.89 -23.79
C LYS A 675 3.99 17.49 -23.85
N LYS A 676 3.20 16.44 -23.61
CA LYS A 676 3.67 15.04 -23.62
C LYS A 676 4.07 14.59 -25.03
N GLU A 677 3.30 14.98 -26.04
CA GLU A 677 3.61 14.69 -27.45
C GLU A 677 4.91 15.34 -27.90
N ARG A 678 5.15 16.61 -27.53
CA ARG A 678 6.42 17.31 -27.84
C ARG A 678 7.62 16.68 -27.15
N ALA A 679 7.44 16.24 -25.90
CA ALA A 679 8.47 15.50 -25.19
C ALA A 679 8.76 14.12 -25.82
N ALA A 680 7.73 13.45 -26.37
CA ALA A 680 7.86 12.17 -27.07
C ALA A 680 8.49 12.32 -28.46
N ALA A 681 8.27 13.45 -29.13
CA ALA A 681 8.91 13.80 -30.40
C ALA A 681 10.34 14.36 -30.25
N GLU A 682 10.94 14.24 -29.06
CA GLU A 682 12.26 14.79 -28.69
C GLU A 682 12.40 16.32 -28.87
N ASP A 683 11.29 17.04 -29.05
CA ASP A 683 11.22 18.50 -29.10
C ASP A 683 11.11 19.06 -27.66
N PHE A 684 12.19 18.85 -26.90
CA PHE A 684 12.25 19.19 -25.48
C PHE A 684 12.14 20.70 -25.23
N ASP A 685 12.59 21.54 -26.17
CA ASP A 685 12.51 23.00 -26.07
C ASP A 685 11.05 23.48 -26.15
N MET A 686 10.24 22.91 -27.06
CA MET A 686 8.83 23.26 -27.14
C MET A 686 8.04 22.68 -25.96
N ALA A 687 8.36 21.47 -25.51
CA ALA A 687 7.77 20.88 -24.31
C ALA A 687 8.06 21.71 -23.04
N ALA A 688 9.27 22.27 -22.92
CA ALA A 688 9.65 23.16 -21.82
C ALA A 688 8.87 24.48 -21.84
N ARG A 689 8.67 25.09 -23.02
CA ARG A 689 7.86 26.31 -23.18
C ARG A 689 6.39 26.08 -22.81
N ILE A 690 5.78 24.99 -23.28
CA ILE A 690 4.41 24.63 -22.93
C ILE A 690 4.28 24.38 -21.42
N LYS A 691 5.26 23.73 -20.79
CA LYS A 691 5.30 23.51 -19.34
C LYS A 691 5.34 24.83 -18.56
N GLN A 692 6.14 25.79 -19.01
CA GLN A 692 6.29 27.10 -18.36
C GLN A 692 4.97 27.90 -18.40
N GLU A 693 4.32 27.95 -19.56
CA GLU A 693 3.05 28.67 -19.71
C GLU A 693 1.89 27.97 -18.99
N LEU A 694 1.83 26.63 -19.01
CA LEU A 694 0.88 25.86 -18.19
C LEU A 694 1.07 26.11 -16.69
N GLY A 695 2.31 26.29 -16.22
CA GLY A 695 2.61 26.61 -14.83
C GLY A 695 1.93 27.89 -14.33
N LYS A 696 1.82 28.91 -15.20
CA LYS A 696 1.10 30.17 -14.89
C LYS A 696 -0.41 29.93 -14.77
N VAL A 697 -0.96 29.13 -15.69
CA VAL A 697 -2.38 28.75 -15.66
C VAL A 697 -2.70 27.93 -14.41
N TYR A 698 -1.85 26.99 -14.02
CA TYR A 698 -2.06 26.19 -12.81
C TYR A 698 -2.08 27.03 -11.54
N ALA A 699 -1.19 28.02 -11.42
CA ALA A 699 -1.18 28.92 -10.26
C ALA A 699 -2.51 29.67 -10.12
N LEU A 700 -3.08 30.16 -11.23
CA LEU A 700 -4.38 30.83 -11.25
C LEU A 700 -5.54 29.89 -10.91
N LEU A 701 -5.52 28.65 -11.42
CA LEU A 701 -6.56 27.64 -11.14
C LEU A 701 -6.55 27.18 -9.68
N ILE A 702 -5.36 27.02 -9.08
CA ILE A 702 -5.20 26.69 -7.67
C ILE A 702 -5.74 27.84 -6.80
N ALA A 703 -5.34 29.08 -7.09
CA ALA A 703 -5.80 30.25 -6.35
C ALA A 703 -7.33 30.49 -6.49
N PHE A 704 -7.89 30.24 -7.67
CA PHE A 704 -9.35 30.25 -7.89
C PHE A 704 -10.05 29.26 -6.94
N LYS A 705 -9.55 28.02 -6.87
CA LYS A 705 -10.19 26.97 -6.08
C LYS A 705 -10.07 27.21 -4.58
N GLU A 706 -8.93 27.74 -4.14
CA GLU A 706 -8.73 28.16 -2.75
C GLU A 706 -9.71 29.26 -2.34
N SER A 707 -9.92 30.25 -3.21
CA SER A 707 -10.90 31.33 -3.00
C SER A 707 -12.34 30.80 -2.93
N GLU A 708 -12.68 29.79 -3.74
CA GLU A 708 -13.99 29.14 -3.71
C GLU A 708 -14.24 28.42 -2.38
N ASN A 709 -13.24 27.73 -1.85
CA ASN A 709 -13.34 27.01 -0.58
C ASN A 709 -13.43 27.97 0.61
N GLN A 710 -12.63 29.04 0.63
CA GLN A 710 -12.69 30.09 1.65
C GLN A 710 -14.05 30.81 1.62
N MET A 711 -14.61 31.06 0.44
CA MET A 711 -15.95 31.65 0.29
C MET A 711 -17.03 30.72 0.89
N LYS A 712 -16.96 29.41 0.64
CA LYS A 712 -17.90 28.43 1.21
C LYS A 712 -17.78 28.36 2.74
N GLN A 713 -16.56 28.41 3.26
CA GLN A 713 -16.30 28.42 4.70
C GLN A 713 -16.85 29.70 5.37
N ALA A 714 -16.57 30.88 4.81
CA ALA A 714 -17.09 32.15 5.31
C ALA A 714 -18.64 32.21 5.26
N ALA A 715 -19.26 31.54 4.28
CA ALA A 715 -20.73 31.43 4.20
C ALA A 715 -21.31 30.48 5.28
N LEU A 716 -20.57 29.44 5.68
CA LEU A 716 -20.94 28.55 6.79
C LEU A 716 -20.78 29.25 8.14
N ASP A 717 -19.78 30.11 8.27
CA ASP A 717 -19.49 30.89 9.48
C ASP A 717 -20.36 32.17 9.58
N GLU A 718 -21.36 32.31 8.69
CA GLU A 718 -22.30 33.46 8.59
C GLU A 718 -21.63 34.84 8.40
N ASP A 719 -20.34 34.88 8.02
CA ASP A 719 -19.63 36.11 7.64
C ASP A 719 -19.91 36.45 6.17
N TYR A 720 -21.10 36.99 5.92
CA TYR A 720 -21.55 37.35 4.58
C TYR A 720 -20.72 38.48 3.93
N VAL A 721 -20.05 39.32 4.72
CA VAL A 721 -19.21 40.41 4.22
C VAL A 721 -17.91 39.84 3.66
N GLN A 722 -17.26 38.94 4.40
CA GLN A 722 -16.08 38.22 3.93
C GLN A 722 -16.43 37.29 2.76
N ALA A 723 -17.55 36.58 2.82
CA ALA A 723 -18.01 35.73 1.71
C ALA A 723 -18.26 36.54 0.42
N SER A 724 -18.79 37.76 0.53
CA SER A 724 -19.00 38.63 -0.65
C SER A 724 -17.68 39.13 -1.25
N ARG A 725 -16.66 39.43 -0.43
CA ARG A 725 -15.32 39.81 -0.94
C ARG A 725 -14.64 38.64 -1.63
N LEU A 726 -14.64 37.46 -0.99
CA LEU A 726 -14.06 36.24 -1.55
C LEU A 726 -14.78 35.78 -2.83
N LYS A 727 -16.08 36.07 -2.97
CA LYS A 727 -16.83 35.83 -4.21
C LYS A 727 -16.31 36.68 -5.37
N ALA A 728 -16.04 37.98 -5.14
CA ALA A 728 -15.48 38.87 -6.16
C ALA A 728 -14.06 38.43 -6.56
N GLU A 729 -13.23 38.09 -5.58
CA GLU A 729 -11.86 37.61 -5.79
C GLU A 729 -11.81 36.26 -6.55
N ARG A 730 -12.75 35.36 -6.24
CA ARG A 730 -12.94 34.10 -6.97
C ARG A 730 -13.31 34.34 -8.44
N ASP A 731 -14.26 35.25 -8.70
CA ASP A 731 -14.70 35.54 -10.06
C ASP A 731 -13.58 36.19 -10.89
N GLU A 732 -12.83 37.11 -10.29
CA GLU A 732 -11.63 37.73 -10.90
C GLU A 732 -10.57 36.68 -11.26
N ARG A 733 -10.24 35.77 -10.34
CA ARG A 733 -9.26 34.70 -10.59
C ARG A 733 -9.72 33.69 -11.63
N ARG A 734 -11.01 33.36 -11.66
CA ARG A 734 -11.59 32.48 -12.68
C ARG A 734 -11.45 33.11 -14.07
N ASP A 735 -11.74 34.39 -14.19
CA ASP A 735 -11.71 35.09 -15.48
C ASP A 735 -10.26 35.31 -15.94
N ALA A 736 -9.33 35.61 -15.02
CA ALA A 736 -7.89 35.63 -15.30
C ALA A 736 -7.36 34.26 -15.77
N ALA A 737 -7.80 33.16 -15.15
CA ALA A 737 -7.41 31.81 -15.57
C ALA A 737 -7.93 31.47 -16.97
N LYS A 738 -9.15 31.89 -17.32
CA LYS A 738 -9.73 31.70 -18.67
C LYS A 738 -8.96 32.49 -19.72
N VAL A 739 -8.61 33.74 -19.44
CA VAL A 739 -7.84 34.58 -20.37
C VAL A 739 -6.46 33.96 -20.61
N ALA A 740 -5.75 33.60 -19.54
CA ALA A 740 -4.44 32.96 -19.66
C ALA A 740 -4.51 31.63 -20.44
N LEU A 741 -5.56 30.83 -20.24
CA LEU A 741 -5.73 29.57 -20.96
C LEU A 741 -5.96 29.77 -22.47
N VAL A 742 -6.76 30.76 -22.85
CA VAL A 742 -7.01 31.11 -24.26
C VAL A 742 -5.74 31.67 -24.93
N GLU A 743 -4.98 32.50 -24.23
CA GLU A 743 -3.70 33.02 -24.73
C GLU A 743 -2.70 31.88 -25.01
N VAL A 744 -2.61 30.91 -24.10
CA VAL A 744 -1.74 29.74 -24.28
C VAL A 744 -2.24 28.86 -25.44
N GLU A 745 -3.54 28.61 -25.55
CA GLU A 745 -4.09 27.85 -26.68
C GLU A 745 -3.82 28.54 -28.03
N GLN A 746 -3.97 29.86 -28.13
CA GLN A 746 -3.68 30.62 -29.35
C GLN A 746 -2.20 30.60 -29.73
N GLN A 747 -1.31 30.67 -28.73
CA GLN A 747 0.14 30.59 -28.95
C GLN A 747 0.58 29.25 -29.57
N PHE A 748 -0.17 28.17 -29.32
CA PHE A 748 0.19 26.82 -29.75
C PHE A 748 -0.79 26.20 -30.76
N ALA A 749 -1.80 26.96 -31.24
CA ALA A 749 -2.91 26.49 -32.07
C ALA A 749 -2.50 25.84 -33.40
N GLY A 750 -1.45 26.33 -34.07
CA GLY A 750 -1.00 25.81 -35.36
C GLY A 750 -0.45 24.37 -35.33
N ASN A 751 -0.23 23.81 -34.14
CA ASN A 751 0.32 22.47 -33.93
C ASN A 751 -0.71 21.45 -33.42
N ILE A 752 -1.95 21.88 -33.16
CA ILE A 752 -3.02 21.06 -32.57
C ILE A 752 -3.73 20.21 -33.64
N GLU A 753 -3.82 20.70 -34.88
CA GLU A 753 -4.43 19.95 -36.00
C GLU A 753 -3.55 18.77 -36.47
N ASN A 754 -2.22 18.90 -36.36
CA ASN A 754 -1.29 17.79 -36.62
C ASN A 754 -1.26 16.76 -35.48
N ALA A 755 -1.56 17.19 -34.25
CA ALA A 755 -1.68 16.31 -33.08
C ALA A 755 -2.94 15.42 -33.13
N ALA A 756 -4.04 15.89 -33.73
CA ALA A 756 -5.21 15.05 -33.98
C ALA A 756 -4.86 13.82 -34.84
N ASN A 757 -4.01 14.00 -35.85
CA ASN A 757 -3.56 12.93 -36.75
C ASN A 757 -2.49 12.01 -36.11
N LEU A 758 -1.72 12.48 -35.12
CA LEU A 758 -0.76 11.67 -34.36
C LEU A 758 -1.39 10.94 -33.15
N SER A 759 -2.51 11.46 -32.64
CA SER A 759 -3.23 10.87 -31.50
C SER A 759 -3.87 9.52 -31.82
N ILE A 760 -4.20 9.27 -33.09
CA ILE A 760 -4.74 7.98 -33.57
C ILE A 760 -3.64 6.88 -33.56
N SER A 761 -2.37 7.23 -33.72
CA SER A 761 -1.26 6.27 -33.64
C SER A 761 -0.75 6.04 -32.21
N THR A 762 -0.85 7.05 -31.33
CA THR A 762 -0.31 6.96 -29.96
C THR A 762 -1.30 6.37 -28.94
N ILE A 763 -2.61 6.35 -29.23
CA ILE A 763 -3.61 5.62 -28.42
C ILE A 763 -3.41 4.09 -28.50
N LYS A 764 -2.67 3.59 -29.51
CA LYS A 764 -2.36 2.17 -29.68
C LYS A 764 -1.21 1.66 -28.81
N ASP A 765 -0.35 2.55 -28.28
CA ASP A 765 0.82 2.18 -27.46
C ASP A 765 0.74 2.78 -26.05
N GLN A 766 -0.17 2.27 -25.20
CA GLN A 766 0.06 2.21 -23.74
C GLN A 766 -0.84 1.17 -23.03
N SER A 767 -0.33 -0.07 -23.06
CA SER A 767 -0.29 -1.06 -21.98
C SER A 767 -1.57 -1.36 -21.19
N PHE A 768 -2.37 -2.28 -21.72
CA PHE A 768 -3.08 -3.29 -20.93
C PHE A 768 -2.72 -4.72 -21.37
N LEU A 769 -1.48 -5.00 -21.81
CA LEU A 769 -1.08 -6.35 -22.26
C LEU A 769 0.38 -6.76 -21.99
N SER A 770 1.12 -6.08 -21.10
CA SER A 770 2.46 -6.50 -20.68
C SER A 770 2.44 -7.10 -19.28
N GLU A 771 2.01 -8.37 -19.17
CA GLU A 771 2.45 -9.33 -18.14
C GLU A 771 1.76 -10.70 -18.35
N ARG A 772 1.99 -11.37 -19.50
CA ARG A 772 1.53 -12.77 -19.62
C ARG A 772 2.24 -13.72 -20.60
N SER A 773 3.38 -13.35 -21.21
CA SER A 773 4.09 -14.25 -22.16
C SER A 773 5.15 -15.17 -21.52
N SER A 774 5.59 -14.97 -20.26
CA SER A 774 6.69 -15.77 -19.68
C SER A 774 6.26 -16.94 -18.78
N ARG A 775 5.12 -17.60 -19.07
CA ARG A 775 4.76 -18.83 -18.31
C ARG A 775 3.93 -19.87 -19.06
N SER A 776 4.19 -20.08 -20.35
CA SER A 776 3.58 -21.16 -21.15
C SER A 776 4.59 -22.15 -21.77
N LYS A 777 5.77 -22.32 -21.20
CA LYS A 777 6.70 -23.41 -21.56
C LYS A 777 7.33 -23.99 -20.29
N LYS A 778 6.61 -24.89 -19.63
CA LYS A 778 7.12 -25.99 -18.80
C LYS A 778 5.95 -26.64 -18.09
N GLU A 779 5.36 -27.62 -18.77
CA GLU A 779 4.75 -28.84 -18.22
C GLU A 779 3.95 -29.47 -19.36
N ASP A 780 4.67 -30.11 -20.27
CA ASP A 780 4.16 -31.26 -21.01
C ASP A 780 5.35 -32.17 -21.28
N GLN A 781 5.15 -33.46 -20.99
CA GLN A 781 6.10 -34.58 -21.01
C GLN A 781 7.01 -34.72 -19.78
N GLU A 782 6.56 -35.52 -18.82
CA GLU A 782 7.14 -36.88 -18.65
C GLU A 782 6.33 -37.71 -17.63
N ASN A 783 5.71 -38.78 -18.12
CA ASN A 783 5.59 -40.05 -17.42
C ASN A 783 5.19 -41.14 -18.42
N SER A 784 6.19 -41.84 -18.96
CA SER A 784 6.08 -43.23 -19.43
C SER A 784 7.41 -43.92 -19.20
N TYR A 785 7.36 -45.06 -18.50
CA TYR A 785 8.51 -45.86 -18.06
C TYR A 785 9.06 -46.79 -19.16
N ASN A 786 10.39 -46.96 -19.13
CA ASN A 786 11.27 -48.07 -19.58
C ASN A 786 11.26 -48.46 -21.07
N THR A 787 12.41 -48.71 -21.73
CA THR A 787 13.37 -49.81 -21.48
C THR A 787 14.72 -49.54 -22.18
N ASP A 788 15.71 -50.35 -21.84
CA ASP A 788 17.16 -50.23 -22.03
C ASP A 788 17.75 -50.25 -23.48
N ASP A 789 19.06 -49.95 -23.51
CA ASP A 789 20.13 -50.45 -24.39
C ASP A 789 20.75 -49.58 -25.52
N GLU A 790 22.07 -49.38 -25.33
CA GLU A 790 23.22 -49.44 -26.25
C GLU A 790 23.53 -48.34 -27.32
N GLU A 791 24.69 -47.70 -27.07
CA GLU A 791 25.86 -47.47 -27.94
C GLU A 791 25.77 -46.94 -29.40
N SER A 792 26.60 -45.89 -29.61
CA SER A 792 27.58 -45.72 -30.69
C SER A 792 27.27 -44.82 -31.91
N THR A 793 28.08 -43.74 -31.97
CA THR A 793 28.91 -43.21 -33.09
C THR A 793 28.33 -42.88 -34.47
N ASP A 794 28.54 -41.60 -34.82
CA ASP A 794 29.20 -41.06 -36.01
C ASP A 794 28.59 -41.17 -37.42
N THR A 795 28.44 -39.97 -38.01
CA THR A 795 28.68 -39.54 -39.41
C THR A 795 28.16 -40.44 -40.55
N THR A 796 27.52 -39.93 -41.60
CA THR A 796 28.11 -39.07 -42.65
C THR A 796 27.03 -38.78 -43.70
N SER A 797 27.18 -37.64 -44.40
CA SER A 797 26.88 -37.34 -45.83
C SER A 797 26.16 -38.42 -46.67
N SER A 798 25.34 -38.15 -47.68
CA SER A 798 25.17 -37.00 -48.57
C SER A 798 24.20 -37.41 -49.67
N SER A 799 23.47 -36.40 -50.19
CA SER A 799 23.19 -36.17 -51.62
C SER A 799 22.29 -37.19 -52.34
N THR A 800 21.58 -36.88 -53.42
CA THR A 800 21.77 -35.87 -54.49
C THR A 800 20.43 -35.89 -55.27
N SER A 801 19.78 -34.75 -55.53
CA SER A 801 19.88 -33.93 -56.77
C SER A 801 18.88 -34.30 -57.86
N GLY A 802 18.50 -33.26 -58.61
CA GLY A 802 17.74 -33.33 -59.87
C GLY A 802 16.80 -32.14 -59.97
N GLU A 803 17.31 -30.91 -60.19
CA GLU A 803 17.46 -30.28 -61.53
C GLU A 803 16.13 -29.57 -61.93
N ASP A 804 16.08 -28.35 -62.49
CA ASP A 804 17.13 -27.53 -63.10
C ASP A 804 16.65 -26.09 -63.40
N SER A 805 17.65 -25.22 -63.62
CA SER A 805 17.69 -23.98 -64.44
C SER A 805 17.02 -22.69 -63.93
N SER A 806 17.60 -21.49 -64.03
CA SER A 806 18.96 -20.94 -64.32
C SER A 806 18.78 -19.40 -64.29
N ASP A 807 19.56 -18.66 -63.47
CA ASP A 807 20.62 -17.70 -63.88
C ASP A 807 20.08 -16.27 -64.22
N ASP A 808 20.65 -15.14 -63.80
CA ASP A 808 21.89 -14.81 -63.08
C ASP A 808 21.88 -13.31 -62.65
N ASN A 809 22.72 -13.01 -61.68
CA ASN A 809 23.43 -11.76 -61.38
C ASN A 809 22.77 -10.51 -60.75
N GLY A 810 23.16 -10.27 -59.49
CA GLY A 810 23.98 -9.10 -59.18
C GLY A 810 23.54 -8.20 -58.02
N SER A 811 24.12 -8.42 -56.83
CA SER A 811 24.83 -7.42 -55.99
C SER A 811 24.60 -7.58 -54.48
N THR A 812 25.72 -7.77 -53.79
CA THR A 812 25.90 -7.72 -52.34
C THR A 812 25.84 -6.28 -51.84
N SER A 813 25.13 -6.00 -50.74
CA SER A 813 25.57 -4.99 -49.77
C SER A 813 24.92 -5.22 -48.41
N HIS A 814 25.76 -5.23 -47.37
CA HIS A 814 25.34 -5.10 -45.98
C HIS A 814 24.70 -3.72 -45.75
N SER A 815 23.51 -3.69 -45.17
CA SER A 815 23.03 -2.56 -44.35
C SER A 815 22.00 -3.09 -43.34
N GLY A 816 22.05 -2.60 -42.10
CA GLY A 816 21.15 -3.02 -41.01
C GLY A 816 19.75 -2.41 -41.09
N SER A 817 18.88 -2.76 -40.12
CA SER A 817 17.48 -2.34 -39.93
C SER A 817 16.47 -3.12 -40.81
N SER A 818 15.31 -3.61 -40.37
CA SER A 818 14.35 -3.13 -39.35
C SER A 818 13.44 -4.27 -38.85
N ALA A 819 12.81 -4.11 -37.68
CA ALA A 819 11.83 -5.03 -37.11
C ALA A 819 10.43 -5.04 -37.80
N ASN A 820 10.34 -4.63 -39.08
CA ASN A 820 9.06 -4.29 -39.73
C ASN A 820 8.45 -5.35 -40.68
N ASP A 821 9.07 -6.52 -40.89
CA ASP A 821 8.59 -7.48 -41.92
C ASP A 821 7.63 -8.59 -41.42
N HIS A 822 7.22 -8.57 -40.14
CA HIS A 822 6.28 -9.58 -39.63
C HIS A 822 4.83 -9.29 -40.10
N PRO A 823 4.03 -10.28 -40.58
CA PRO A 823 2.63 -10.06 -41.01
C PRO A 823 1.70 -9.46 -39.95
N LEU A 824 2.07 -9.58 -38.66
CA LEU A 824 1.41 -8.96 -37.50
C LEU A 824 2.21 -7.80 -36.87
N ALA A 825 3.11 -7.15 -37.61
CA ALA A 825 3.92 -6.03 -37.11
C ALA A 825 3.06 -4.92 -36.48
N GLY A 826 3.53 -4.35 -35.36
CA GLY A 826 2.79 -3.37 -34.56
C GLY A 826 1.89 -3.96 -33.47
N VAL A 827 1.85 -5.30 -33.31
CA VAL A 827 1.17 -5.96 -32.18
C VAL A 827 2.23 -6.45 -31.17
N ASP A 828 2.05 -6.09 -29.90
CA ASP A 828 2.94 -6.47 -28.80
C ASP A 828 3.17 -7.99 -28.73
N GLY A 829 4.43 -8.41 -28.78
CA GLY A 829 4.81 -9.82 -28.66
C GLY A 829 4.51 -10.69 -29.89
N ALA A 830 4.20 -10.10 -31.05
CA ALA A 830 3.86 -10.84 -32.27
C ALA A 830 4.96 -11.79 -32.75
N GLU A 831 6.23 -11.47 -32.47
CA GLU A 831 7.40 -12.29 -32.85
C GLU A 831 7.54 -13.57 -32.03
N GLU A 832 6.92 -13.64 -30.84
CA GLU A 832 6.96 -14.82 -29.95
C GLU A 832 5.85 -15.84 -30.26
N LEU A 833 4.93 -15.50 -31.17
CA LEU A 833 3.78 -16.32 -31.49
C LEU A 833 4.15 -17.48 -32.45
N PRO A 834 3.56 -18.68 -32.27
CA PRO A 834 3.79 -19.80 -33.18
C PRO A 834 3.18 -19.54 -34.56
N SER A 835 3.75 -20.10 -35.62
CA SER A 835 3.16 -20.03 -36.97
C SER A 835 1.74 -20.62 -36.98
N PRO A 836 0.79 -19.99 -37.70
CA PRO A 836 -0.61 -20.43 -37.69
C PRO A 836 -0.80 -21.75 -38.44
N GLU A 837 -1.66 -22.62 -37.89
CA GLU A 837 -2.12 -23.85 -38.52
C GLU A 837 -2.98 -23.56 -39.77
N ASP A 838 -3.12 -24.55 -40.65
CA ASP A 838 -4.09 -24.47 -41.74
C ASP A 838 -5.53 -24.48 -41.21
N ILE A 839 -6.42 -23.78 -41.91
CA ILE A 839 -7.81 -23.58 -41.49
C ILE A 839 -8.53 -24.92 -41.47
N GLU A 840 -9.18 -25.24 -40.35
CA GLU A 840 -9.97 -26.47 -40.22
C GLU A 840 -11.13 -26.50 -41.23
N THR A 841 -11.42 -27.69 -41.76
CA THR A 841 -12.51 -27.92 -42.72
C THR A 841 -13.92 -27.58 -42.19
N ASN A 842 -14.07 -27.39 -40.87
CA ASN A 842 -15.33 -27.04 -40.22
C ASN A 842 -15.56 -25.52 -40.08
N ALA A 843 -14.58 -24.68 -40.44
CA ALA A 843 -14.76 -23.23 -40.42
C ALA A 843 -15.77 -22.79 -41.50
N PRO A 844 -16.62 -21.77 -41.23
CA PRO A 844 -17.58 -21.28 -42.22
C PRO A 844 -16.83 -20.71 -43.43
N THR A 845 -16.87 -21.43 -44.55
CA THR A 845 -16.09 -21.14 -45.76
C THR A 845 -16.34 -19.74 -46.32
N ASP A 846 -17.59 -19.25 -46.22
CA ASP A 846 -17.95 -17.88 -46.60
C ASP A 846 -17.19 -16.82 -45.77
N LEU A 847 -17.15 -16.97 -44.45
CA LEU A 847 -16.44 -16.03 -43.58
C LEU A 847 -14.92 -16.11 -43.77
N VAL A 848 -14.39 -17.32 -44.02
CA VAL A 848 -12.96 -17.52 -44.33
C VAL A 848 -12.56 -16.74 -45.57
N HIS A 849 -13.31 -16.86 -46.66
CA HIS A 849 -13.04 -16.11 -47.90
C HIS A 849 -13.19 -14.60 -47.70
N LYS A 850 -14.20 -14.16 -46.94
CA LYS A 850 -14.41 -12.74 -46.59
C LYS A 850 -13.20 -12.17 -45.83
N VAL A 851 -12.76 -12.84 -44.77
CA VAL A 851 -11.61 -12.40 -43.95
C VAL A 851 -10.30 -12.47 -44.75
N GLU A 852 -10.09 -13.52 -45.55
CA GLU A 852 -8.90 -13.66 -46.40
C GLU A 852 -8.82 -12.58 -47.48
N SER A 853 -9.94 -12.22 -48.09
CA SER A 853 -10.00 -11.18 -49.12
C SER A 853 -9.61 -9.79 -48.60
N LEU A 854 -9.96 -9.49 -47.34
CA LEU A 854 -9.76 -8.16 -46.76
C LEU A 854 -8.46 -8.05 -45.96
N PHE A 855 -8.10 -9.08 -45.19
CA PHE A 855 -6.97 -9.05 -44.27
C PHE A 855 -5.79 -9.96 -44.69
N GLY A 856 -5.96 -10.73 -45.77
CA GLY A 856 -4.94 -11.63 -46.32
C GLY A 856 -4.91 -13.01 -45.66
N SER A 857 -4.32 -13.98 -46.38
CA SER A 857 -4.34 -15.40 -46.04
C SER A 857 -3.73 -15.71 -44.67
N TYR A 858 -2.58 -15.10 -44.33
CA TYR A 858 -1.92 -15.33 -43.04
C TYR A 858 -2.82 -14.93 -41.85
N ARG A 859 -3.48 -13.77 -41.93
CA ARG A 859 -4.34 -13.26 -40.85
C ARG A 859 -5.63 -14.07 -40.75
N ALA A 860 -6.18 -14.54 -41.87
CA ALA A 860 -7.30 -15.47 -41.87
C ALA A 860 -6.96 -16.77 -41.12
N LYS A 861 -5.77 -17.35 -41.37
CA LYS A 861 -5.29 -18.53 -40.62
C LYS A 861 -5.15 -18.24 -39.12
N CYS A 862 -4.61 -17.08 -38.73
CA CYS A 862 -4.53 -16.69 -37.32
C CYS A 862 -5.91 -16.53 -36.68
N PHE A 863 -6.89 -15.92 -37.36
CA PHE A 863 -8.23 -15.68 -36.86
C PHE A 863 -9.02 -16.97 -36.60
N PHE A 864 -8.84 -17.99 -37.45
CA PHE A 864 -9.49 -19.31 -37.28
C PHE A 864 -8.64 -20.33 -36.52
N SER A 865 -7.49 -19.94 -35.97
CA SER A 865 -6.60 -20.84 -35.25
C SER A 865 -7.25 -21.35 -33.95
N LYS A 866 -6.91 -22.59 -33.54
CA LYS A 866 -7.25 -23.10 -32.20
C LYS A 866 -6.57 -22.31 -31.09
N ASN A 867 -5.39 -21.75 -31.38
CA ASN A 867 -4.64 -20.98 -30.41
C ASN A 867 -5.28 -19.60 -30.24
N TRP A 868 -5.82 -19.34 -29.06
CA TRP A 868 -6.53 -18.09 -28.76
C TRP A 868 -5.61 -16.87 -28.81
N SER A 869 -4.30 -17.02 -28.54
CA SER A 869 -3.36 -15.90 -28.61
C SER A 869 -3.11 -15.42 -30.04
N LEU A 870 -3.15 -16.35 -31.01
CA LEU A 870 -3.10 -16.00 -32.44
C LEU A 870 -4.36 -15.25 -32.88
N ARG A 871 -5.54 -15.65 -32.37
CA ARG A 871 -6.80 -14.96 -32.65
C ARG A 871 -6.83 -13.54 -32.05
N GLU A 872 -6.36 -13.38 -30.81
CA GLU A 872 -6.25 -12.09 -30.13
C GLU A 872 -5.29 -11.14 -30.87
N ALA A 873 -4.08 -11.61 -31.18
CA ALA A 873 -3.08 -10.81 -31.89
C ALA A 873 -3.53 -10.46 -33.31
N CYS A 874 -4.24 -11.37 -33.98
CA CYS A 874 -4.86 -11.10 -35.27
C CYS A 874 -5.91 -9.98 -35.20
N LEU A 875 -6.81 -10.03 -34.21
CA LEU A 875 -7.81 -8.97 -34.00
C LEU A 875 -7.16 -7.63 -33.69
N ALA A 876 -6.13 -7.60 -32.84
CA ALA A 876 -5.34 -6.39 -32.60
C ALA A 876 -4.75 -5.83 -33.90
N LYS A 877 -4.15 -6.68 -34.74
CA LYS A 877 -3.62 -6.25 -36.05
C LYS A 877 -4.74 -5.77 -36.99
N MET A 878 -5.90 -6.42 -37.00
CA MET A 878 -7.06 -5.98 -37.79
C MET A 878 -7.46 -4.56 -37.38
N THR A 879 -7.55 -4.26 -36.08
CA THR A 879 -7.82 -2.90 -35.55
C THR A 879 -6.77 -1.87 -36.01
N LEU A 880 -5.50 -2.27 -36.14
CA LEU A 880 -4.47 -1.40 -36.69
C LEU A 880 -4.71 -1.05 -38.16
N MET A 881 -5.26 -1.97 -38.95
CA MET A 881 -5.45 -1.86 -40.40
C MET A 881 -6.77 -1.18 -40.81
N ILE A 882 -7.78 -1.17 -39.95
CA ILE A 882 -9.11 -0.61 -40.26
C ILE A 882 -9.07 0.83 -40.83
N PRO A 883 -8.29 1.79 -40.27
CA PRO A 883 -8.24 3.15 -40.81
C PRO A 883 -7.72 3.23 -42.25
N GLU A 884 -6.68 2.46 -42.57
CA GLU A 884 -6.10 2.40 -43.93
C GLU A 884 -7.05 1.72 -44.92
N ILE A 885 -7.68 0.62 -44.50
CA ILE A 885 -8.65 -0.12 -45.33
C ILE A 885 -9.86 0.75 -45.67
N CYS A 886 -10.39 1.49 -44.68
CA CYS A 886 -11.55 2.36 -44.88
C CYS A 886 -11.23 3.59 -45.72
N SER A 887 -10.01 4.15 -45.61
CA SER A 887 -9.58 5.32 -46.41
C SER A 887 -9.19 4.98 -47.86
N ALA A 888 -8.73 3.76 -48.14
CA ALA A 888 -8.36 3.32 -49.49
C ALA A 888 -9.54 2.91 -50.38
N GLY A 889 -10.72 2.63 -49.80
CA GLY A 889 -11.89 2.06 -50.48
C GLY A 889 -12.73 3.07 -51.28
N SER A 890 -12.27 3.50 -52.45
CA SER A 890 -13.05 4.36 -53.39
C SER A 890 -14.03 3.60 -54.30
N THR A 891 -14.17 2.28 -54.18
CA THR A 891 -15.19 1.49 -54.91
C THR A 891 -15.60 0.25 -54.10
N GLY A 892 -16.68 0.33 -53.32
CA GLY A 892 -17.28 -0.85 -52.64
C GLY A 892 -17.53 -0.75 -51.13
N GLY A 893 -17.78 0.44 -50.56
CA GLY A 893 -17.92 0.64 -49.11
C GLY A 893 -18.96 -0.23 -48.38
N ALA A 894 -19.96 -0.80 -49.09
CA ALA A 894 -20.94 -1.70 -48.50
C ALA A 894 -20.36 -3.09 -48.17
N ASP A 895 -19.50 -3.65 -49.04
CA ASP A 895 -18.92 -4.99 -48.86
C ASP A 895 -17.88 -5.02 -47.74
N ILE A 896 -17.09 -3.94 -47.57
CA ILE A 896 -16.05 -3.85 -46.53
C ILE A 896 -16.68 -3.81 -45.13
N SER A 897 -17.73 -3.01 -44.95
CA SER A 897 -18.46 -2.91 -43.67
C SER A 897 -19.09 -4.26 -43.28
N GLU A 898 -19.63 -5.01 -44.24
CA GLU A 898 -20.19 -6.34 -43.99
C GLU A 898 -19.12 -7.32 -43.50
N ILE A 899 -17.95 -7.33 -44.13
CA ILE A 899 -16.83 -8.22 -43.74
C ILE A 899 -16.36 -7.88 -42.32
N ILE A 900 -16.19 -6.60 -42.00
CA ILE A 900 -15.77 -6.15 -40.65
C ILE A 900 -16.80 -6.57 -39.60
N PHE A 901 -18.09 -6.33 -39.83
CA PHE A 901 -19.13 -6.71 -38.88
C PHE A 901 -19.28 -8.22 -38.72
N SER A 902 -19.11 -9.01 -39.78
CA SER A 902 -19.11 -10.47 -39.67
C SER A 902 -17.90 -11.01 -38.89
N THR A 903 -16.75 -10.31 -38.97
CA THR A 903 -15.55 -10.64 -38.19
C THR A 903 -15.78 -10.34 -36.71
N ILE A 904 -16.39 -9.20 -36.40
CA ILE A 904 -16.76 -8.79 -35.03
C ILE A 904 -17.83 -9.73 -34.44
N GLU A 905 -18.84 -10.12 -35.22
CA GLU A 905 -19.86 -11.08 -34.79
C GLU A 905 -19.21 -12.41 -34.35
N SER A 906 -18.29 -12.93 -35.16
CA SER A 906 -17.56 -14.15 -34.84
C SER A 906 -16.68 -14.00 -33.59
N SER A 907 -15.95 -12.89 -33.43
CA SER A 907 -15.09 -12.67 -32.26
C SER A 907 -15.86 -12.45 -30.96
N ASN A 908 -17.03 -11.79 -31.02
CA ASN A 908 -17.93 -11.63 -29.87
C ASN A 908 -18.50 -12.97 -29.37
N SER A 909 -18.65 -13.95 -30.27
CA SER A 909 -19.10 -15.30 -29.91
C SER A 909 -17.98 -16.19 -29.33
N ASP A 910 -16.71 -15.74 -29.33
CA ASP A 910 -15.58 -16.54 -28.85
C ASP A 910 -15.72 -16.87 -27.34
N LYS A 911 -15.29 -18.09 -26.98
CA LYS A 911 -15.29 -18.59 -25.61
C LYS A 911 -14.18 -17.98 -24.77
N ASN A 912 -13.09 -17.54 -25.41
CA ASN A 912 -11.98 -16.91 -24.73
C ASN A 912 -12.28 -15.42 -24.49
N VAL A 913 -12.13 -15.01 -23.24
CA VAL A 913 -12.40 -13.64 -22.79
C VAL A 913 -11.50 -12.61 -23.49
N GLN A 914 -10.22 -12.91 -23.72
CA GLN A 914 -9.27 -11.98 -24.33
C GLN A 914 -9.59 -11.72 -25.80
N VAL A 915 -9.93 -12.76 -26.56
CA VAL A 915 -10.35 -12.64 -27.96
C VAL A 915 -11.63 -11.81 -28.09
N ASN A 916 -12.59 -12.03 -27.18
CA ASN A 916 -13.82 -11.25 -27.13
C ASN A 916 -13.55 -9.76 -26.86
N LEU A 917 -12.69 -9.43 -25.88
CA LEU A 917 -12.33 -8.04 -25.58
C LEU A 917 -11.63 -7.36 -26.76
N SER A 918 -10.71 -8.04 -27.45
CA SER A 918 -10.09 -7.50 -28.67
C SER A 918 -11.10 -7.29 -29.81
N GLY A 919 -12.14 -8.12 -29.88
CA GLY A 919 -13.27 -7.94 -30.79
C GLY A 919 -14.10 -6.68 -30.49
N LEU A 920 -14.29 -6.34 -29.22
CA LEU A 920 -14.97 -5.10 -28.81
C LEU A 920 -14.14 -3.85 -29.12
N ILE A 921 -12.81 -3.92 -28.99
CA ILE A 921 -11.92 -2.82 -29.40
C ILE A 921 -11.98 -2.62 -30.92
N LEU A 922 -12.00 -3.71 -31.69
CA LEU A 922 -12.19 -3.65 -33.14
C LEU A 922 -13.53 -3.00 -33.52
N LEU A 923 -14.60 -3.27 -32.75
CA LEU A 923 -15.90 -2.65 -32.95
C LEU A 923 -15.86 -1.13 -32.73
N ASP A 924 -15.21 -0.67 -31.66
CA ASP A 924 -15.09 0.77 -31.37
C ASP A 924 -14.33 1.52 -32.48
N GLU A 925 -13.19 0.97 -32.92
CA GLU A 925 -12.42 1.54 -34.03
C GLU A 925 -13.21 1.52 -35.36
N ALA A 926 -13.93 0.42 -35.65
CA ALA A 926 -14.75 0.32 -36.84
C ALA A 926 -15.88 1.37 -36.85
N LEU A 927 -16.51 1.62 -35.70
CA LEU A 927 -17.54 2.65 -35.58
C LEU A 927 -16.96 4.04 -35.81
N LEU A 928 -15.81 4.35 -35.20
CA LEU A 928 -15.12 5.62 -35.38
C LEU A 928 -14.82 5.91 -36.86
N GLN A 929 -14.33 4.92 -37.61
CA GLN A 929 -14.03 5.09 -39.04
C GLN A 929 -15.28 5.15 -39.93
N LEU A 930 -16.39 4.53 -39.51
CA LEU A 930 -17.66 4.63 -40.23
C LEU A 930 -18.33 5.99 -40.01
N GLU A 931 -18.15 6.62 -38.85
CA GLU A 931 -18.63 7.99 -38.59
C GLU A 931 -17.91 9.04 -39.45
N THR A 932 -16.61 8.86 -39.67
CA THR A 932 -15.82 9.79 -40.49
C THR A 932 -16.12 9.63 -41.99
N THR A 933 -16.56 8.44 -42.42
CA THR A 933 -16.77 8.10 -43.84
C THR A 933 -18.23 8.20 -44.29
N SER A 934 -19.21 7.89 -43.41
CA SER A 934 -20.62 7.79 -43.76
C SER A 934 -21.36 9.14 -43.68
N LYS A 935 -21.97 9.56 -44.80
CA LYS A 935 -22.79 10.78 -44.90
C LYS A 935 -24.26 10.60 -44.47
N ALA A 936 -24.68 9.43 -43.99
CA ALA A 936 -26.07 9.21 -43.57
C ALA A 936 -26.22 8.32 -42.32
N PRO A 937 -26.96 8.75 -41.29
CA PRO A 937 -27.02 8.11 -39.97
C PRO A 937 -27.89 6.84 -39.85
N ILE A 938 -28.50 6.32 -40.94
CA ILE A 938 -29.63 5.36 -40.84
C ILE A 938 -29.41 4.01 -41.58
N SER A 939 -28.33 3.84 -42.36
CA SER A 939 -28.21 2.63 -43.21
C SER A 939 -27.57 1.39 -42.56
N ILE A 940 -26.88 1.53 -41.43
CA ILE A 940 -25.99 0.48 -40.88
C ILE A 940 -26.65 -0.30 -39.72
N THR A 941 -27.69 0.26 -39.09
CA THR A 941 -28.42 -0.35 -37.97
C THR A 941 -28.89 -1.81 -38.22
N PRO A 942 -29.34 -2.19 -39.43
CA PRO A 942 -29.68 -3.59 -39.73
C PRO A 942 -28.47 -4.54 -39.67
N GLN A 943 -27.29 -4.09 -40.09
CA GLN A 943 -26.06 -4.88 -40.07
C GLN A 943 -25.52 -5.06 -38.64
N LEU A 944 -25.66 -4.02 -37.80
CA LEU A 944 -25.32 -4.08 -36.37
C LEU A 944 -26.30 -4.88 -35.51
N SER A 945 -27.47 -5.26 -36.05
CA SER A 945 -28.54 -5.88 -35.26
C SER A 945 -28.13 -7.19 -34.57
N ARG A 946 -27.27 -7.99 -35.21
CA ARG A 946 -26.76 -9.25 -34.63
C ARG A 946 -25.74 -8.98 -33.53
N ILE A 947 -24.79 -8.07 -33.79
CA ILE A 947 -23.79 -7.62 -32.82
C ILE A 947 -24.48 -7.07 -31.56
N LEU A 948 -25.50 -6.22 -31.71
CA LEU A 948 -26.27 -5.68 -30.59
C LEU A 948 -26.92 -6.78 -29.75
N VAL A 949 -27.54 -7.78 -30.39
CA VAL A 949 -28.15 -8.92 -29.68
C VAL A 949 -27.11 -9.73 -28.90
N ASP A 950 -25.94 -9.94 -29.48
CA ASP A 950 -24.83 -10.64 -28.81
C ASP A 950 -24.29 -9.86 -27.62
N LEU A 951 -24.08 -8.54 -27.76
CA LEU A 951 -23.67 -7.67 -26.65
C LEU A 951 -24.70 -7.67 -25.51
N PHE A 952 -26.00 -7.60 -25.82
CA PHE A 952 -27.05 -7.71 -24.81
C PHE A 952 -27.06 -9.06 -24.08
N SER A 953 -26.58 -10.12 -24.71
CA SER A 953 -26.38 -11.42 -24.06
C SER A 953 -25.14 -11.41 -23.15
N LYS A 954 -24.07 -10.71 -23.57
CA LYS A 954 -22.78 -10.61 -22.87
C LYS A 954 -22.81 -9.70 -21.64
N MET A 955 -23.72 -8.73 -21.54
CA MET A 955 -23.94 -7.97 -20.29
C MET A 955 -24.31 -8.86 -19.09
N ALA A 956 -24.75 -10.11 -19.33
CA ALA A 956 -25.07 -11.09 -18.29
C ALA A 956 -24.01 -12.20 -18.14
N ASP A 957 -22.83 -12.03 -18.75
CA ASP A 957 -21.75 -13.02 -18.71
C ASP A 957 -21.26 -13.27 -17.27
N ASN A 958 -20.63 -14.43 -17.04
CA ASN A 958 -20.00 -14.74 -15.75
C ASN A 958 -18.76 -13.87 -15.51
N SER A 959 -18.06 -13.49 -16.58
CA SER A 959 -16.92 -12.59 -16.50
C SER A 959 -17.40 -11.15 -16.40
N LYS A 960 -17.19 -10.54 -15.22
CA LYS A 960 -17.52 -9.13 -15.00
C LYS A 960 -16.84 -8.21 -16.02
N LYS A 961 -15.60 -8.51 -16.42
CA LYS A 961 -14.87 -7.72 -17.43
C LYS A 961 -15.60 -7.69 -18.78
N VAL A 962 -16.12 -8.83 -19.23
CA VAL A 962 -16.86 -8.92 -20.50
C VAL A 962 -18.21 -8.23 -20.38
N ALA A 963 -18.88 -8.39 -19.24
CA ALA A 963 -20.16 -7.73 -18.97
C ALA A 963 -20.03 -6.20 -18.97
N ASP A 964 -19.06 -5.66 -18.24
CA ASP A 964 -18.80 -4.22 -18.15
C ASP A 964 -18.36 -3.65 -19.52
N SER A 965 -17.47 -4.35 -20.25
CA SER A 965 -17.04 -3.91 -21.60
C SER A 965 -18.16 -3.97 -22.64
N ALA A 966 -19.06 -4.95 -22.57
CA ALA A 966 -20.23 -5.02 -23.43
C ALA A 966 -21.23 -3.88 -23.15
N GLU A 967 -21.41 -3.51 -21.87
CA GLU A 967 -22.24 -2.36 -21.49
C GLU A 967 -21.64 -1.05 -22.02
N ILE A 968 -20.33 -0.84 -21.84
CA ILE A 968 -19.62 0.34 -22.38
C ILE A 968 -19.74 0.40 -23.91
N SER A 969 -19.55 -0.71 -24.60
CA SER A 969 -19.66 -0.77 -26.07
C SER A 969 -21.08 -0.45 -26.55
N LEU A 970 -22.12 -0.88 -25.81
CA LEU A 970 -23.51 -0.57 -26.11
C LEU A 970 -23.84 0.92 -25.90
N LEU A 971 -23.27 1.55 -24.87
CA LEU A 971 -23.39 2.99 -24.65
C LEU A 971 -22.62 3.79 -25.72
N ALA A 972 -21.41 3.36 -26.08
CA ALA A 972 -20.65 3.97 -27.17
C ALA A 972 -21.40 3.89 -28.51
N LEU A 973 -22.03 2.74 -28.80
CA LEU A 973 -22.93 2.58 -29.94
C LEU A 973 -24.13 3.53 -29.88
N ALA A 974 -24.72 3.75 -28.70
CA ALA A 974 -25.83 4.70 -28.54
C ALA A 974 -25.38 6.16 -28.70
N HIS A 975 -24.14 6.49 -28.37
CA HIS A 975 -23.54 7.81 -28.64
C HIS A 975 -23.19 8.02 -30.12
N SER A 976 -23.06 6.94 -30.89
CA SER A 976 -22.72 7.04 -32.28
C SER A 976 -23.84 7.70 -33.07
N SER A 977 -23.48 8.68 -33.89
CA SER A 977 -24.42 9.35 -34.80
C SER A 977 -25.01 8.41 -35.86
N THR A 978 -24.45 7.20 -36.04
CA THR A 978 -24.85 6.21 -37.05
C THR A 978 -25.85 5.16 -36.55
N VAL A 979 -26.18 5.17 -35.26
CA VAL A 979 -27.05 4.17 -34.63
C VAL A 979 -28.24 4.87 -33.97
N ASP A 980 -29.45 4.42 -34.33
CA ASP A 980 -30.66 4.94 -33.71
C ASP A 980 -30.80 4.43 -32.25
N VAL A 981 -30.69 5.35 -31.29
CA VAL A 981 -30.89 5.10 -29.85
C VAL A 981 -32.24 4.45 -29.57
N SER A 982 -33.30 4.83 -30.29
CA SER A 982 -34.63 4.22 -30.15
C SER A 982 -34.62 2.73 -30.53
N TYR A 983 -33.78 2.34 -31.49
CA TYR A 983 -33.60 0.95 -31.88
C TYR A 983 -32.81 0.15 -30.85
N VAL A 984 -31.76 0.73 -30.25
CA VAL A 984 -31.00 0.11 -29.15
C VAL A 984 -31.90 -0.13 -27.94
N ALA A 985 -32.71 0.85 -27.55
CA ALA A 985 -33.71 0.71 -26.50
C ALA A 985 -34.78 -0.35 -26.83
N LEU A 986 -35.21 -0.43 -28.10
CA LEU A 986 -36.15 -1.45 -28.56
C LEU A 986 -35.56 -2.87 -28.45
N LEU A 987 -34.26 -3.04 -28.75
CA LEU A 987 -33.58 -4.32 -28.60
C LEU A 987 -33.39 -4.71 -27.14
N ALA A 988 -33.02 -3.75 -26.28
CA ALA A 988 -32.90 -3.96 -24.83
C ALA A 988 -34.22 -4.43 -24.20
N THR A 989 -35.35 -3.88 -24.67
CA THR A 989 -36.71 -4.21 -24.19
C THR A 989 -37.30 -5.50 -24.80
N LYS A 990 -36.57 -6.22 -25.67
CA LYS A 990 -37.02 -7.53 -26.17
C LYS A 990 -37.18 -8.54 -25.03
N ARG A 991 -38.23 -9.36 -25.12
CA ARG A 991 -38.55 -10.40 -24.13
C ARG A 991 -37.37 -11.34 -23.88
N VAL A 992 -36.97 -11.47 -22.62
CA VAL A 992 -35.96 -12.44 -22.16
C VAL A 992 -36.58 -13.85 -22.07
N ARG A 993 -35.82 -14.89 -22.42
CA ARG A 993 -36.29 -16.29 -22.38
C ARG A 993 -36.66 -16.69 -20.95
N SER A 994 -37.70 -17.51 -20.78
CA SER A 994 -38.24 -17.89 -19.44
C SER A 994 -37.19 -18.48 -18.48
N LYS A 995 -36.21 -19.24 -18.99
CA LYS A 995 -35.11 -19.81 -18.18
C LYS A 995 -34.16 -18.73 -17.65
N GLU A 996 -33.79 -17.77 -18.48
CA GLU A 996 -32.89 -16.64 -18.14
C GLU A 996 -33.61 -15.61 -17.27
N ALA A 997 -34.90 -15.37 -17.54
CA ALA A 997 -35.75 -14.48 -16.75
C ALA A 997 -35.87 -14.94 -15.30
N LYS A 998 -35.98 -16.25 -15.04
CA LYS A 998 -35.94 -16.80 -13.67
C LYS A 998 -34.59 -16.57 -12.99
N GLY A 999 -33.49 -16.55 -13.75
CA GLY A 999 -32.12 -16.41 -13.24
C GLY A 999 -31.77 -15.02 -12.71
N GLY A 1000 -32.59 -13.99 -12.96
CA GLY A 1000 -32.42 -12.62 -12.45
C GLY A 1000 -31.29 -11.82 -13.10
N ARG A 1001 -30.12 -12.42 -13.36
CA ARG A 1001 -28.91 -11.73 -13.85
C ARG A 1001 -29.14 -10.95 -15.16
N THR A 1002 -29.70 -11.60 -16.18
CA THR A 1002 -29.95 -10.97 -17.49
C THR A 1002 -31.00 -9.85 -17.40
N VAL A 1003 -32.03 -10.04 -16.56
CA VAL A 1003 -33.07 -9.04 -16.35
C VAL A 1003 -32.49 -7.82 -15.63
N ARG A 1004 -31.69 -8.04 -14.58
CA ARG A 1004 -30.98 -6.99 -13.86
C ARG A 1004 -30.07 -6.18 -14.79
N ALA A 1005 -29.20 -6.84 -15.55
CA ALA A 1005 -28.25 -6.17 -16.44
C ALA A 1005 -28.97 -5.27 -17.46
N ARG A 1006 -30.08 -5.73 -18.03
CA ARG A 1006 -30.89 -4.93 -18.97
C ARG A 1006 -31.61 -3.76 -18.29
N LEU A 1007 -32.11 -3.93 -17.06
CA LEU A 1007 -32.74 -2.84 -16.31
C LEU A 1007 -31.73 -1.74 -15.97
N GLN A 1008 -30.53 -2.10 -15.54
CA GLN A 1008 -29.44 -1.15 -15.26
C GLN A 1008 -28.97 -0.43 -16.52
N PHE A 1009 -28.78 -1.16 -17.62
CA PHE A 1009 -28.45 -0.54 -18.91
C PHE A 1009 -29.55 0.45 -19.37
N LEU A 1010 -30.83 0.08 -19.25
CA LEU A 1010 -31.93 0.97 -19.60
C LEU A 1010 -32.01 2.20 -18.69
N GLU A 1011 -31.61 2.08 -17.43
CA GLU A 1011 -31.50 3.21 -16.50
C GLU A 1011 -30.40 4.17 -16.95
N ASN A 1012 -29.21 3.65 -17.22
CA ASN A 1012 -28.07 4.42 -17.71
C ASN A 1012 -28.40 5.12 -19.04
N LEU A 1013 -28.98 4.39 -19.98
CA LEU A 1013 -29.43 4.93 -21.27
C LEU A 1013 -30.48 6.03 -21.10
N SER A 1014 -31.42 5.86 -20.18
CA SER A 1014 -32.46 6.88 -19.93
C SER A 1014 -31.88 8.12 -19.26
N ALA A 1015 -30.96 7.96 -18.30
CA ALA A 1015 -30.29 9.07 -17.63
C ALA A 1015 -29.46 9.92 -18.60
N GLU A 1016 -28.86 9.29 -19.61
CA GLU A 1016 -27.93 9.95 -20.53
C GLU A 1016 -28.64 10.59 -21.74
N PHE A 1017 -29.64 9.92 -22.33
CA PHE A 1017 -30.32 10.38 -23.56
C PHE A 1017 -31.73 10.96 -23.32
N GLY A 1018 -32.28 10.86 -22.11
CA GLY A 1018 -33.51 11.55 -21.73
C GLY A 1018 -34.73 11.23 -22.61
N VAL A 1019 -35.22 12.24 -23.34
CA VAL A 1019 -36.51 12.25 -24.07
C VAL A 1019 -36.50 11.37 -25.34
N ASP A 1020 -35.32 11.05 -25.88
CA ASP A 1020 -35.18 10.27 -27.11
C ASP A 1020 -35.44 8.77 -26.92
N VAL A 1021 -35.67 8.34 -25.67
CA VAL A 1021 -35.92 6.94 -25.33
C VAL A 1021 -37.42 6.71 -25.08
N ALA A 1022 -38.01 5.70 -25.74
CA ALA A 1022 -39.42 5.35 -25.60
C ALA A 1022 -39.75 4.71 -24.22
N TRP A 1023 -39.79 5.52 -23.16
CA TRP A 1023 -39.91 5.09 -21.76
C TRP A 1023 -41.11 4.19 -21.45
N LYS A 1024 -42.23 4.33 -22.18
CA LYS A 1024 -43.40 3.44 -22.02
C LYS A 1024 -43.05 1.98 -22.30
N LYS A 1025 -42.27 1.71 -23.34
CA LYS A 1025 -41.82 0.34 -23.67
C LYS A 1025 -40.85 -0.21 -22.63
N ILE A 1026 -40.07 0.66 -21.99
CA ILE A 1026 -39.15 0.28 -20.91
C ILE A 1026 -39.93 -0.17 -19.67
N ILE A 1027 -40.95 0.58 -19.30
CA ILE A 1027 -41.86 0.23 -18.20
C ILE A 1027 -42.60 -1.08 -18.52
N ASP A 1028 -43.10 -1.25 -19.74
CA ASP A 1028 -43.74 -2.50 -20.17
C ASP A 1028 -42.78 -3.70 -20.07
N PHE A 1029 -41.50 -3.52 -20.40
CA PHE A 1029 -40.49 -4.55 -20.22
C PHE A 1029 -40.29 -4.93 -18.75
N ALA A 1030 -40.23 -3.95 -17.84
CA ALA A 1030 -40.12 -4.19 -16.40
C ALA A 1030 -41.35 -4.97 -15.86
N LYS A 1031 -42.56 -4.64 -16.35
CA LYS A 1031 -43.81 -5.36 -16.03
C LYS A 1031 -43.81 -6.80 -16.55
N VAL A 1032 -43.53 -6.99 -17.83
CA VAL A 1032 -43.51 -8.32 -18.48
C VAL A 1032 -42.46 -9.24 -17.86
N SER A 1033 -41.33 -8.67 -17.41
CA SER A 1033 -40.27 -9.41 -16.73
C SER A 1033 -40.58 -9.70 -15.26
N LYS A 1034 -41.74 -9.26 -14.73
CA LYS A 1034 -42.10 -9.30 -13.31
C LYS A 1034 -41.00 -8.75 -12.40
N ALA A 1035 -40.35 -7.67 -12.83
CA ALA A 1035 -39.15 -7.17 -12.17
C ALA A 1035 -39.43 -6.66 -10.74
N PHE A 1036 -40.59 -6.04 -10.50
CA PHE A 1036 -41.00 -5.52 -9.20
C PHE A 1036 -41.27 -6.61 -8.15
N ASP A 1037 -41.73 -7.79 -8.59
CA ASP A 1037 -42.02 -8.95 -7.73
C ASP A 1037 -41.04 -10.11 -7.95
N HIS A 1038 -39.88 -9.83 -8.55
CA HIS A 1038 -38.90 -10.85 -8.86
C HIS A 1038 -38.34 -11.47 -7.57
N ARG A 1039 -37.97 -12.76 -7.59
CA ARG A 1039 -37.43 -13.46 -6.41
C ARG A 1039 -36.12 -12.87 -5.88
N ASP A 1040 -35.28 -12.39 -6.80
CA ASP A 1040 -34.00 -11.74 -6.52
C ASP A 1040 -34.22 -10.26 -6.16
N GLY A 1041 -33.76 -9.86 -4.97
CA GLY A 1041 -33.88 -8.48 -4.49
C GLY A 1041 -33.17 -7.46 -5.36
N SER A 1042 -32.03 -7.83 -5.95
CA SER A 1042 -31.25 -6.91 -6.78
C SER A 1042 -31.94 -6.54 -8.10
N VAL A 1043 -32.82 -7.43 -8.62
CA VAL A 1043 -33.68 -7.13 -9.77
C VAL A 1043 -34.78 -6.14 -9.38
N ARG A 1044 -35.36 -6.31 -8.19
CA ARG A 1044 -36.39 -5.40 -7.67
C ARG A 1044 -35.81 -4.00 -7.45
N ASP A 1045 -34.60 -3.93 -6.89
CA ASP A 1045 -33.92 -2.66 -6.62
C ASP A 1045 -33.54 -1.93 -7.92
N ALA A 1046 -33.02 -2.65 -8.93
CA ALA A 1046 -32.76 -2.08 -10.25
C ALA A 1046 -34.04 -1.57 -10.93
N ALA A 1047 -35.17 -2.28 -10.78
CA ALA A 1047 -36.46 -1.82 -11.31
C ALA A 1047 -36.95 -0.54 -10.62
N LYS A 1048 -36.75 -0.42 -9.30
CA LYS A 1048 -37.08 0.80 -8.56
C LYS A 1048 -36.21 1.99 -9.01
N SER A 1049 -34.90 1.77 -9.14
CA SER A 1049 -33.96 2.81 -9.59
C SER A 1049 -34.29 3.32 -10.99
N LEU A 1050 -34.55 2.41 -11.94
CA LEU A 1050 -35.01 2.74 -13.28
C LEU A 1050 -36.29 3.60 -13.29
N VAL A 1051 -37.29 3.23 -12.49
CA VAL A 1051 -38.55 4.01 -12.41
C VAL A 1051 -38.30 5.40 -11.85
N MET A 1052 -37.43 5.53 -10.86
CA MET A 1052 -37.05 6.82 -10.28
C MET A 1052 -36.39 7.72 -11.32
N THR A 1053 -35.42 7.19 -12.07
CA THR A 1053 -34.74 7.91 -13.16
C THR A 1053 -35.73 8.36 -14.23
N LEU A 1054 -36.62 7.47 -14.67
CA LEU A 1054 -37.66 7.81 -15.65
C LEU A 1054 -38.66 8.85 -15.12
N ALA A 1055 -39.03 8.79 -13.84
CA ALA A 1055 -39.93 9.76 -13.21
C ALA A 1055 -39.28 11.15 -13.09
N THR A 1056 -37.97 11.24 -12.91
CA THR A 1056 -37.24 12.52 -12.93
C THR A 1056 -37.29 13.18 -14.30
N ILE A 1057 -37.28 12.38 -15.38
CA ILE A 1057 -37.27 12.90 -16.76
C ILE A 1057 -38.69 13.20 -17.26
N HIS A 1058 -39.64 12.29 -17.05
CA HIS A 1058 -40.99 12.36 -17.62
C HIS A 1058 -42.09 12.74 -16.60
N GLY A 1059 -41.70 13.00 -15.36
CA GLY A 1059 -42.61 13.40 -14.29
C GLY A 1059 -43.59 12.30 -13.86
N ASN A 1060 -44.70 12.73 -13.29
CA ASN A 1060 -45.68 11.83 -12.65
C ASN A 1060 -46.42 10.88 -13.61
N ASP A 1061 -46.29 11.06 -14.92
CA ASP A 1061 -46.93 10.18 -15.91
C ASP A 1061 -46.36 8.77 -15.89
N VAL A 1062 -45.11 8.59 -15.40
CA VAL A 1062 -44.50 7.27 -15.17
C VAL A 1062 -45.25 6.50 -14.08
N PHE A 1063 -45.59 7.16 -12.97
CA PHE A 1063 -46.34 6.53 -11.87
C PHE A 1063 -47.76 6.18 -12.28
N LYS A 1064 -48.45 7.05 -13.04
CA LYS A 1064 -49.79 6.75 -13.58
C LYS A 1064 -49.78 5.50 -14.46
N SER A 1065 -48.70 5.29 -15.22
CA SER A 1065 -48.56 4.08 -16.05
C SER A 1065 -48.36 2.80 -15.25
N LEU A 1066 -48.05 2.88 -13.94
CA LEU A 1066 -47.86 1.75 -13.04
C LEU A 1066 -49.10 1.50 -12.14
N GLU A 1067 -50.09 2.40 -12.17
CA GLU A 1067 -51.35 2.24 -11.44
C GLU A 1067 -52.12 1.02 -11.94
N GLY A 1068 -52.52 0.14 -11.02
CA GLY A 1068 -53.23 -1.11 -11.31
C GLY A 1068 -52.33 -2.33 -11.52
N ASP A 1069 -51.04 -2.14 -11.84
CA ASP A 1069 -50.08 -3.24 -12.04
C ASP A 1069 -49.21 -3.53 -10.80
N LEU A 1070 -48.98 -2.52 -9.93
CA LEU A 1070 -48.28 -2.67 -8.66
C LEU A 1070 -49.24 -2.56 -7.47
N ALA A 1071 -48.89 -3.15 -6.32
CA ALA A 1071 -49.64 -2.96 -5.10
C ALA A 1071 -49.59 -1.48 -4.65
N GLU A 1072 -50.70 -0.95 -4.12
CA GLU A 1072 -50.79 0.47 -3.68
C GLU A 1072 -49.65 0.87 -2.73
N ARG A 1073 -49.21 -0.06 -1.87
CA ARG A 1073 -48.08 0.15 -0.96
C ARG A 1073 -46.77 0.38 -1.72
N GLN A 1074 -46.45 -0.43 -2.72
CA GLN A 1074 -45.22 -0.31 -3.51
C GLN A 1074 -45.22 0.98 -4.33
N LEU A 1075 -46.37 1.36 -4.89
CA LEU A 1075 -46.52 2.62 -5.63
C LEU A 1075 -46.31 3.84 -4.72
N ARG A 1076 -46.86 3.83 -3.50
CA ARG A 1076 -46.63 4.89 -2.51
C ARG A 1076 -45.16 4.98 -2.10
N GLU A 1077 -44.49 3.85 -1.91
CA GLU A 1077 -43.05 3.83 -1.57
C GLU A 1077 -42.21 4.50 -2.68
N LEU A 1078 -42.52 4.22 -3.95
CA LEU A 1078 -41.84 4.86 -5.09
C LEU A 1078 -42.13 6.36 -5.19
N GLN A 1079 -43.39 6.78 -5.02
CA GLN A 1079 -43.77 8.19 -5.05
C GLN A 1079 -43.13 8.99 -3.90
N LEU A 1080 -43.05 8.40 -2.70
CA LEU A 1080 -42.40 9.02 -1.55
C LEU A 1080 -40.89 9.12 -1.77
N GLY A 1081 -40.26 8.09 -2.33
CA GLY A 1081 -38.86 8.15 -2.75
C GLY A 1081 -38.60 9.28 -3.73
N PHE A 1082 -39.48 9.48 -4.71
CA PHE A 1082 -39.37 10.56 -5.69
C PHE A 1082 -39.52 11.96 -5.06
N GLN A 1083 -40.41 12.11 -4.09
CA GLN A 1083 -40.58 13.35 -3.33
C GLN A 1083 -39.43 13.67 -2.38
N MET A 1084 -38.63 12.68 -1.96
CA MET A 1084 -37.46 12.91 -1.11
C MET A 1084 -36.20 13.24 -1.94
N ALA A 1085 -36.17 12.84 -3.21
CA ALA A 1085 -35.03 13.03 -4.10
C ALA A 1085 -35.06 14.37 -4.85
N ASN A 1086 -36.24 14.97 -5.00
CA ASN A 1086 -36.46 16.33 -5.52
C ASN A 1086 -36.83 17.27 -4.39
#